data_AF-A0A7C6HIV8-F1
#
_entry.id   AF-A0A7C6HIV8-F1
#
_cell.length_a   1.000
_cell.length_b   1.000
_cell.length_c   1.000
_cell.angle_alpha   90.00
_cell.angle_beta   90.00
_cell.angle_gamma   90.00
#
_symmetry.space_group_name_H-M   'P 1'
#
loop_
_entity.id
_entity.type
_entity.pdbx_description
1 polymer ?
#
loop_
_entity_poly.entity_id
_entity_poly.type
_entity_poly.pdbx_seq_one_letter_code
_entity_poly.pdbx_strand_id
1 'polypeptide(L)'
;MGDIMRPMGFDQLIKWSLSEYKQENSVFGVHKSKFYKNRSGRRMNTVLGDQLASAIGPAAGPATQLAQNILTSYLGGARFLELKTVQIMDGEQIRHAVPKPCIIAEDECYNCEWSTELTVQEAYDEYVKGWLAINVLAREFGVSEADDFAYNMSVGYDLEGIKSEKIDNFIEGLKDASNSPVFKEGIKFLQDNVDLFENVSAEDIAAISPNLCNAATLSTLHGCPPDEIEAISRHLLIEKHVSVFVKCNPTMLGFEYAREALDKLGYDYVAFPDTHFKGDLQYDDAVEMFKRLLPLAKEKGLAFGAKLTNTFPCDTDNEQLPADSMYMSGRSLMALTISLATKLSEAFEGKLPISYSGGADAFNINDILATGIGPVTMATTLLKPGGYARFNQIAQKTEYMLKDNPNGEVDVDALRELREKSYRAPENQKNYREKVASRKTDSELGLYDCYKAPCKDGGCPINQQIPEYLKLVADGEYDEAMRVISIDNACPTITGVLCAQPCRDKCTRLDYDKAIHMRDVKLKAADESQNSYISGITASELRTDKKAVVIGAGPGGISAAIYLRRNGVEVDVYEKRAKSHGIVRYAIPEFRISEELIDRDYEIAVAEGVNFHFNCDPNFDLAKLREDYDYVVVAVGAWSEGRNPVREGQDKVHDALEVLIKAKENGALDMGKRVAVVGAGDVAMDCARLAKRTAGVEHVDIVYRRTEAYMPASQDEYEDALAEGVGVLELVAPVSYDGKTLRCEKMELGDYDASGRKSVNGTGEFADLDYDFVIGATGASVNPSLFEKFGLALDERRRPQLSEVFESSEANVYVVGDCRRGPSTVVAAMGDSRTVAKEILRREGLANDFERVEVPMEQSEINKRRGVLMHERERDTEGLRCLTCDQFCEICKEVCPNRANVAISVPGFENLHQILHVDGMCNECGNCGTFCPHAGLPYKDKFTLYWTRDDFEDSDNAGFLKLDDDKYLLRDSNTQVFESGIRDNRDERMLDGFVAMITAVEEDYPWLLQYSEPVARV
;
A
#
# COMPACT_ATOMS: atom_id res chain seq x y z
N MET A 1 3.00 11.36 -24.25
CA MET A 1 3.15 12.33 -23.16
C MET A 1 4.61 12.75 -23.10
N GLY A 2 4.88 13.98 -22.67
CA GLY A 2 6.23 14.44 -22.43
C GLY A 2 6.66 13.98 -21.05
N ASP A 3 7.62 13.06 -20.95
CA ASP A 3 8.23 12.64 -19.68
C ASP A 3 9.25 13.67 -19.15
N ILE A 4 9.02 14.95 -19.46
CA ILE A 4 9.95 16.05 -19.28
C ILE A 4 9.63 16.79 -17.97
N MET A 5 10.52 16.64 -16.99
CA MET A 5 10.49 17.51 -15.81
C MET A 5 11.11 18.87 -16.14
N ARG A 6 10.30 19.92 -16.03
CA ARG A 6 10.73 21.30 -16.22
C ARG A 6 11.10 21.94 -14.88
N PRO A 7 12.37 22.32 -14.67
CA PRO A 7 12.79 23.06 -13.48
C PRO A 7 12.07 24.41 -13.38
N MET A 8 11.57 24.75 -12.20
CA MET A 8 10.93 26.06 -11.96
C MET A 8 11.97 27.18 -11.83
N GLY A 9 11.57 28.40 -12.19
CA GLY A 9 12.31 29.61 -11.82
C GLY A 9 12.42 29.76 -10.30
N PHE A 10 13.49 30.37 -9.80
CA PHE A 10 13.65 30.58 -8.35
C PHE A 10 12.57 31.51 -7.78
N ASP A 11 12.15 32.52 -8.55
CA ASP A 11 11.06 33.41 -8.15
C ASP A 11 9.72 32.68 -8.10
N GLN A 12 9.44 31.79 -9.07
CA GLN A 12 8.26 30.93 -9.08
C GLN A 12 8.26 30.02 -7.84
N LEU A 13 9.39 29.36 -7.52
CA LEU A 13 9.54 28.49 -6.34
C LEU A 13 9.17 29.23 -5.04
N ILE A 14 9.71 30.44 -4.85
CA ILE A 14 9.45 31.26 -3.65
C ILE A 14 8.01 31.75 -3.61
N LYS A 15 7.51 32.36 -4.70
CA LYS A 15 6.16 32.93 -4.76
C LYS A 15 5.09 31.85 -4.58
N TRP A 16 5.26 30.68 -5.20
CA TRP A 16 4.37 29.54 -4.98
C TRP A 16 4.40 29.15 -3.50
N SER A 17 5.58 28.91 -2.92
CA SER A 17 5.70 28.49 -1.52
C SER A 17 4.99 29.45 -0.55
N LEU A 18 5.17 30.76 -0.72
CA LEU A 18 4.54 31.78 0.11
C LEU A 18 3.02 31.85 -0.12
N SER A 19 2.58 31.80 -1.38
CA SER A 19 1.16 31.90 -1.73
C SER A 19 0.36 30.71 -1.22
N GLU A 20 0.86 29.49 -1.47
CA GLU A 20 0.24 28.27 -0.99
C GLU A 20 0.27 28.20 0.55
N TYR A 21 1.35 28.63 1.20
CA TYR A 21 1.41 28.65 2.67
C TYR A 21 0.35 29.57 3.26
N LYS A 22 0.17 30.76 2.67
CA LYS A 22 -0.79 31.75 3.12
C LYS A 22 -2.24 31.33 2.90
N GLN A 23 -2.53 30.69 1.77
CA GLN A 23 -3.89 30.36 1.36
C GLN A 23 -4.32 28.96 1.85
N GLU A 24 -3.45 27.96 1.70
CA GLU A 24 -3.77 26.54 1.92
C GLU A 24 -3.11 25.95 3.17
N ASN A 25 -2.27 26.73 3.88
CA ASN A 25 -1.47 26.22 4.98
C ASN A 25 -0.58 25.04 4.58
N SER A 26 -0.12 24.99 3.33
CA SER A 26 0.80 23.97 2.80
C SER A 26 1.87 24.58 1.92
N VAL A 27 2.95 23.83 1.71
CA VAL A 27 3.99 24.18 0.73
C VAL A 27 4.21 22.97 -0.14
N PHE A 28 3.95 23.13 -1.44
CA PHE A 28 3.87 22.06 -2.42
C PHE A 28 3.11 20.88 -1.84
N GLY A 29 1.92 21.09 -1.28
CA GLY A 29 1.03 20.10 -0.70
C GLY A 29 1.48 19.42 0.61
N VAL A 30 2.61 19.79 1.21
CA VAL A 30 2.95 19.39 2.59
C VAL A 30 2.31 20.38 3.56
N HIS A 31 1.30 19.94 4.31
CA HIS A 31 0.57 20.80 5.26
C HIS A 31 1.46 21.24 6.43
N LYS A 32 1.30 22.48 6.90
CA LYS A 32 2.12 23.12 7.95
C LYS A 32 2.16 22.34 9.27
N SER A 33 1.14 21.55 9.57
CA SER A 33 1.12 20.67 10.76
C SER A 33 2.16 19.54 10.69
N LYS A 34 2.74 19.30 9.52
CA LYS A 34 3.81 18.34 9.28
C LYS A 34 5.18 19.01 9.17
N PHE A 35 5.25 20.33 9.36
CA PHE A 35 6.55 20.98 9.45
C PHE A 35 7.23 20.57 10.75
N TYR A 36 8.43 20.01 10.64
CA TYR A 36 9.22 19.63 11.80
C TYR A 36 9.91 20.86 12.38
N LYS A 37 9.80 21.03 13.70
CA LYS A 37 10.52 22.04 14.47
C LYS A 37 11.25 21.31 15.58
N ASN A 38 12.56 21.48 15.68
CA ASN A 38 13.36 20.89 16.75
C ASN A 38 13.03 21.60 18.07
N ARG A 39 12.32 20.91 18.98
CA ARG A 39 11.84 21.50 20.23
C ARG A 39 12.84 21.37 21.38
N SER A 40 13.73 20.39 21.31
CA SER A 40 14.75 20.11 22.31
C SER A 40 15.94 21.07 22.23
N GLY A 41 16.15 21.70 21.07
CA GLY A 41 17.34 22.50 20.77
C GLY A 41 18.62 21.68 20.61
N ARG A 42 18.56 20.34 20.71
CA ARG A 42 19.72 19.47 20.54
C ARG A 42 20.16 19.43 19.09
N ARG A 43 21.46 19.36 18.87
CA ARG A 43 22.06 19.21 17.55
C ARG A 43 23.10 18.10 17.58
N MET A 44 23.38 17.53 16.42
CA MET A 44 24.38 16.48 16.22
C MET A 44 25.47 17.02 15.29
N ASN A 45 26.72 17.03 15.74
CA ASN A 45 27.85 17.19 14.83
C ASN A 45 28.08 15.87 14.08
N THR A 46 28.03 15.90 12.75
CA THR A 46 28.30 14.76 11.89
C THR A 46 29.80 14.54 11.76
N VAL A 47 30.21 13.34 11.35
CA VAL A 47 31.60 13.06 10.97
C VAL A 47 32.07 13.93 9.80
N LEU A 48 31.15 14.45 8.99
CA LEU A 48 31.44 15.32 7.84
C LEU A 48 31.70 16.78 8.23
N GLY A 49 31.49 17.13 9.50
CA GLY A 49 31.70 18.48 10.03
C GLY A 49 30.46 19.37 10.05
N ASP A 50 29.29 18.83 9.71
CA ASP A 50 28.02 19.55 9.73
C ASP A 50 27.35 19.47 11.09
N GLN A 51 26.49 20.44 11.39
CA GLN A 51 25.69 20.44 12.61
C GLN A 51 24.20 20.33 12.28
N LEU A 52 23.60 19.16 12.58
CA LEU A 52 22.24 18.85 12.18
C LEU A 52 21.23 18.96 13.33
N ALA A 53 20.03 19.48 13.04
CA ALA A 53 18.88 19.45 13.97
C ALA A 53 18.02 18.17 13.88
N SER A 54 18.43 17.22 13.05
CA SER A 54 17.81 15.90 12.86
C SER A 54 18.84 14.97 12.22
N ALA A 55 18.88 13.69 12.59
CA ALA A 55 19.88 12.74 12.07
C ALA A 55 19.46 12.05 10.76
N ILE A 56 18.34 12.49 10.17
CA ILE A 56 17.70 11.80 9.05
C ILE A 56 17.57 12.68 7.80
N GLY A 57 17.35 12.04 6.66
CA GLY A 57 16.82 12.71 5.47
C GLY A 57 16.64 11.79 4.26
N PRO A 58 16.42 12.34 3.05
CA PRO A 58 16.22 11.53 1.86
C PRO A 58 17.54 10.96 1.34
N ALA A 59 17.49 9.74 0.81
CA ALA A 59 18.59 9.13 0.06
C ALA A 59 18.66 9.73 -1.36
N ALA A 60 19.78 9.53 -2.06
CA ALA A 60 19.90 9.93 -3.46
C ALA A 60 18.78 9.27 -4.29
N GLY A 61 17.85 10.08 -4.77
CA GLY A 61 16.62 9.60 -5.39
C GLY A 61 15.70 10.73 -5.82
N PRO A 62 14.46 10.43 -6.26
CA PRO A 62 13.52 11.43 -6.73
C PRO A 62 13.24 12.55 -5.69
N ALA A 63 13.32 12.23 -4.39
CA ALA A 63 13.12 13.16 -3.29
C ALA A 63 14.15 14.30 -3.19
N THR A 64 15.27 14.20 -3.91
CA THR A 64 16.34 15.22 -3.93
C THR A 64 16.69 15.69 -5.35
N GLN A 65 15.82 15.45 -6.33
CA GLN A 65 16.07 15.81 -7.73
C GLN A 65 15.70 17.27 -8.05
N LEU A 66 14.57 17.77 -7.51
CA LEU A 66 14.07 19.12 -7.78
C LEU A 66 14.10 19.98 -6.50
N ALA A 67 14.20 21.30 -6.65
CA ALA A 67 14.29 22.25 -5.55
C ALA A 67 13.08 22.17 -4.61
N GLN A 68 11.87 21.98 -5.14
CA GLN A 68 10.66 21.78 -4.34
C GLN A 68 10.68 20.43 -3.58
N ASN A 69 11.32 19.40 -4.12
CA ASN A 69 11.45 18.09 -3.45
C ASN A 69 12.42 18.21 -2.26
N ILE A 70 13.52 18.96 -2.45
CA ILE A 70 14.49 19.28 -1.40
C ILE A 70 13.84 20.12 -0.29
N LEU A 71 13.14 21.20 -0.66
CA LEU A 71 12.43 22.06 0.28
C LEU A 71 11.39 21.28 1.10
N THR A 72 10.54 20.49 0.44
CA THR A 72 9.50 19.72 1.13
C THR A 72 10.07 18.62 2.03
N SER A 73 11.18 17.99 1.63
CA SER A 73 11.93 17.07 2.50
C SER A 73 12.43 17.78 3.77
N TYR A 74 13.04 18.97 3.63
CA TYR A 74 13.52 19.76 4.75
C TYR A 74 12.38 20.18 5.68
N LEU A 75 11.29 20.73 5.13
CA LEU A 75 10.12 21.13 5.91
C LEU A 75 9.54 19.93 6.68
N GLY A 76 9.50 18.74 6.06
CA GLY A 76 9.07 17.51 6.71
C GLY A 76 9.94 17.08 7.89
N GLY A 77 11.23 17.43 7.92
CA GLY A 77 12.15 17.11 9.03
C GLY A 77 13.48 16.50 8.63
N ALA A 78 13.76 16.39 7.33
CA ALA A 78 15.08 16.03 6.85
C ALA A 78 16.09 17.14 7.17
N ARG A 79 17.30 16.74 7.62
CA ARG A 79 18.46 17.64 7.77
C ARG A 79 19.72 17.10 7.10
N PHE A 80 19.75 15.84 6.69
CA PHE A 80 20.82 15.30 5.86
C PHE A 80 20.27 14.93 4.48
N LEU A 81 20.55 15.74 3.46
CA LEU A 81 20.01 15.55 2.11
C LEU A 81 21.09 15.00 1.19
N GLU A 82 20.91 13.75 0.77
CA GLU A 82 21.78 13.12 -0.21
C GLU A 82 21.26 13.47 -1.62
N LEU A 83 22.01 14.30 -2.34
CA LEU A 83 21.58 14.83 -3.64
C LEU A 83 21.59 13.72 -4.69
N LYS A 84 20.64 13.76 -5.62
CA LYS A 84 20.55 12.76 -6.70
C LYS A 84 21.86 12.77 -7.51
N THR A 85 22.34 11.58 -7.83
CA THR A 85 23.60 11.39 -8.56
C THR A 85 23.54 12.09 -9.91
N VAL A 86 24.58 12.85 -10.23
CA VAL A 86 24.78 13.47 -11.55
C VAL A 86 25.75 12.66 -12.38
N GLN A 87 25.60 12.75 -13.70
CA GLN A 87 26.38 11.93 -14.60
C GLN A 87 26.69 12.65 -15.97
N ILE A 88 27.78 12.33 -16.71
CA ILE A 88 28.16 12.79 -18.06
C ILE A 88 27.01 12.62 -19.06
N MET A 89 26.47 11.41 -19.17
CA MET A 89 25.27 11.13 -19.97
C MET A 89 24.08 11.70 -19.21
N ASP A 90 23.45 12.78 -19.67
CA ASP A 90 22.42 13.48 -18.91
C ASP A 90 21.30 14.02 -19.79
N GLY A 91 20.30 14.63 -19.16
CA GLY A 91 19.16 15.23 -19.87
C GLY A 91 18.45 14.21 -20.77
N GLU A 92 18.26 14.58 -22.04
CA GLU A 92 17.57 13.78 -23.05
C GLU A 92 18.17 12.36 -23.22
N GLN A 93 19.50 12.22 -23.07
CA GLN A 93 20.15 10.92 -23.22
C GLN A 93 19.73 9.94 -22.12
N ILE A 94 19.60 10.41 -20.87
CA ILE A 94 19.08 9.57 -19.78
C ILE A 94 17.61 9.31 -19.97
N ARG A 95 16.81 10.33 -20.29
CA ARG A 95 15.35 10.18 -20.45
C ARG A 95 15.00 9.06 -21.41
N HIS A 96 15.66 9.02 -22.57
CA HIS A 96 15.47 7.95 -23.55
C HIS A 96 16.02 6.57 -23.12
N ALA A 97 16.93 6.53 -22.15
CA ALA A 97 17.50 5.29 -21.63
C ALA A 97 16.69 4.69 -20.47
N VAL A 98 15.83 5.48 -19.81
CA VAL A 98 15.04 5.04 -18.65
C VAL A 98 13.61 4.71 -19.10
N PRO A 99 13.23 3.42 -19.16
CA PRO A 99 11.89 3.06 -19.59
C PRO A 99 10.84 3.46 -18.55
N LYS A 100 9.66 3.89 -19.02
CA LYS A 100 8.55 4.36 -18.17
C LYS A 100 7.38 3.36 -18.20
N PRO A 101 6.67 3.15 -17.07
CA PRO A 101 6.95 3.70 -15.75
C PRO A 101 8.24 3.12 -15.16
N CYS A 102 8.98 3.94 -14.39
CA CYS A 102 10.28 3.57 -13.85
C CYS A 102 10.29 3.23 -12.35
N ILE A 103 9.14 3.37 -11.65
CA ILE A 103 8.98 3.09 -10.21
C ILE A 103 7.71 2.26 -9.97
N ILE A 104 7.85 1.21 -9.18
CA ILE A 104 6.73 0.48 -8.57
C ILE A 104 7.04 0.26 -7.09
N ALA A 105 6.22 0.83 -6.20
CA ALA A 105 6.47 0.82 -4.75
C ALA A 105 5.35 0.18 -3.91
N GLU A 106 4.53 -0.68 -4.51
CA GLU A 106 3.35 -1.28 -3.87
C GLU A 106 3.70 -2.04 -2.59
N ASP A 107 4.74 -2.89 -2.63
CA ASP A 107 5.28 -3.60 -1.46
C ASP A 107 6.75 -3.24 -1.21
N GLU A 108 7.69 -4.00 -1.79
CA GLU A 108 9.05 -3.49 -1.99
C GLU A 108 9.04 -2.51 -3.16
N CYS A 109 9.95 -1.55 -3.15
CA CYS A 109 10.09 -0.58 -4.23
C CYS A 109 11.15 -1.02 -5.21
N TYR A 110 10.73 -1.24 -6.45
CA TYR A 110 11.61 -1.47 -7.59
C TYR A 110 11.73 -0.18 -8.40
N ASN A 111 12.94 0.12 -8.84
CA ASN A 111 13.21 1.20 -9.79
C ASN A 111 14.17 0.74 -10.89
N CYS A 112 14.10 1.38 -12.06
CA CYS A 112 15.07 1.20 -13.13
C CYS A 112 15.83 2.50 -13.48
N GLU A 113 15.66 3.56 -12.68
CA GLU A 113 16.35 4.84 -12.85
C GLU A 113 17.61 4.90 -11.97
N TRP A 114 18.79 5.09 -12.58
CA TRP A 114 20.07 5.11 -11.86
C TRP A 114 20.68 6.51 -11.62
N SER A 115 20.19 7.56 -12.28
CA SER A 115 20.74 8.94 -12.18
C SER A 115 19.64 9.98 -12.37
N THR A 116 19.95 11.27 -12.18
CA THR A 116 18.98 12.34 -12.45
C THR A 116 18.66 12.44 -13.94
N GLU A 117 17.40 12.71 -14.30
CA GLU A 117 16.99 12.95 -15.70
C GLU A 117 17.25 14.39 -16.18
N LEU A 118 17.72 15.25 -15.27
CA LEU A 118 18.16 16.60 -15.57
C LEU A 118 19.55 16.59 -16.20
N THR A 119 19.92 17.66 -16.90
CA THR A 119 21.32 17.92 -17.19
C THR A 119 22.11 18.20 -15.90
N VAL A 120 23.42 18.01 -15.91
CA VAL A 120 24.29 18.30 -14.76
C VAL A 120 24.14 19.77 -14.32
N GLN A 121 23.99 20.69 -15.27
CA GLN A 121 23.80 22.11 -14.97
C GLN A 121 22.42 22.38 -14.38
N GLU A 122 21.35 21.78 -14.89
CA GLU A 122 20.01 21.90 -14.31
C GLU A 122 19.96 21.33 -12.90
N ALA A 123 20.56 20.16 -12.66
CA ALA A 123 20.66 19.57 -11.33
C ALA A 123 21.42 20.48 -10.36
N TYR A 124 22.56 21.04 -10.79
CA TYR A 124 23.29 22.05 -10.02
C TYR A 124 22.42 23.25 -9.66
N ASP A 125 21.71 23.81 -10.65
CA ASP A 125 20.83 24.95 -10.46
C ASP A 125 19.68 24.64 -9.48
N GLU A 126 19.06 23.46 -9.56
CA GLU A 126 18.05 22.98 -8.61
C GLU A 126 18.59 22.86 -7.19
N TYR A 127 19.82 22.37 -7.02
CA TYR A 127 20.44 22.22 -5.70
C TYR A 127 20.75 23.58 -5.05
N VAL A 128 21.23 24.54 -5.85
CA VAL A 128 21.43 25.93 -5.39
C VAL A 128 20.10 26.59 -5.05
N LYS A 129 19.07 26.43 -5.89
CA LYS A 129 17.72 26.95 -5.62
C LYS A 129 17.14 26.36 -4.33
N GLY A 130 17.25 25.04 -4.13
CA GLY A 130 16.83 24.37 -2.90
C GLY A 130 17.55 24.91 -1.66
N TRP A 131 18.85 25.16 -1.76
CA TRP A 131 19.65 25.71 -0.66
C TRP A 131 19.19 27.10 -0.25
N LEU A 132 19.03 28.00 -1.23
CA LEU A 132 18.54 29.36 -1.00
C LEU A 132 17.11 29.35 -0.44
N ALA A 133 16.23 28.51 -1.00
CA ALA A 133 14.85 28.40 -0.57
C ALA A 133 14.74 27.91 0.88
N ILE A 134 15.51 26.89 1.29
CA ILE A 134 15.52 26.40 2.67
C ILE A 134 15.95 27.52 3.63
N ASN A 135 17.06 28.20 3.35
CA ASN A 135 17.62 29.22 4.25
C ASN A 135 16.63 30.37 4.54
N VAL A 136 15.83 30.75 3.56
CA VAL A 136 14.85 31.84 3.69
C VAL A 136 13.51 31.33 4.22
N LEU A 137 12.95 30.28 3.63
CA LEU A 137 11.62 29.80 3.96
C LEU A 137 11.56 29.07 5.31
N ALA A 138 12.66 28.45 5.74
CA ALA A 138 12.74 27.88 7.08
C ALA A 138 12.54 28.95 8.16
N ARG A 139 13.14 30.13 7.97
CA ARG A 139 12.96 31.27 8.87
C ARG A 139 11.58 31.87 8.72
N GLU A 140 11.12 32.09 7.49
CA GLU A 140 9.79 32.67 7.20
C GLU A 140 8.66 31.88 7.87
N PHE A 141 8.71 30.54 7.80
CA PHE A 141 7.69 29.67 8.39
C PHE A 141 7.96 29.32 9.88
N GLY A 142 9.00 29.90 10.48
CA GLY A 142 9.41 29.67 11.86
C GLY A 142 9.80 28.22 12.14
N VAL A 143 10.40 27.53 11.17
CA VAL A 143 10.89 26.15 11.25
C VAL A 143 12.28 26.10 11.90
N SER A 144 13.19 26.95 11.47
CA SER A 144 14.55 27.10 12.01
C SER A 144 15.07 28.51 11.73
N GLU A 145 15.91 29.05 12.61
CA GLU A 145 16.59 30.34 12.43
C GLU A 145 18.08 30.20 12.07
N ALA A 146 18.58 28.97 12.00
CA ALA A 146 20.00 28.67 11.93
C ALA A 146 20.33 27.58 10.90
N ASP A 147 21.56 27.61 10.39
CA ASP A 147 22.17 26.54 9.59
C ASP A 147 22.13 25.23 10.37
N ASP A 148 21.21 24.34 9.99
CA ASP A 148 20.88 23.12 10.75
C ASP A 148 20.75 21.87 9.89
N PHE A 149 21.16 21.97 8.62
CA PHE A 149 21.11 20.91 7.62
C PHE A 149 22.41 20.85 6.80
N ALA A 150 22.59 19.74 6.08
CA ALA A 150 23.72 19.51 5.20
C ALA A 150 23.31 18.83 3.90
N TYR A 151 24.01 19.17 2.83
CA TYR A 151 24.02 18.41 1.59
C TYR A 151 25.17 17.43 1.56
N ASN A 152 24.92 16.30 0.93
CA ASN A 152 25.93 15.32 0.56
C ASN A 152 25.76 15.04 -0.93
N MET A 153 26.71 15.51 -1.75
CA MET A 153 26.63 15.37 -3.20
C MET A 153 26.84 13.90 -3.59
N SER A 154 26.19 13.43 -4.65
CA SER A 154 26.44 12.09 -5.17
C SER A 154 27.07 12.15 -6.54
N VAL A 155 28.21 11.49 -6.69
CA VAL A 155 28.95 11.37 -7.95
C VAL A 155 29.24 9.90 -8.23
N GLY A 156 29.18 9.49 -9.50
CA GLY A 156 29.31 8.08 -9.86
C GLY A 156 29.89 7.84 -11.24
N TYR A 157 31.21 7.66 -11.31
CA TYR A 157 31.96 7.46 -12.55
C TYR A 157 33.28 6.75 -12.38
N ASP A 158 33.98 6.53 -13.48
CA ASP A 158 35.44 6.40 -13.48
C ASP A 158 36.11 7.76 -13.16
N LEU A 159 37.39 7.71 -12.84
CA LEU A 159 38.18 8.85 -12.45
C LEU A 159 38.27 9.89 -13.57
N GLU A 160 38.37 9.46 -14.83
CA GLU A 160 38.42 10.35 -15.98
C GLU A 160 37.10 11.12 -16.14
N GLY A 161 35.97 10.46 -15.92
CA GLY A 161 34.66 11.10 -15.92
C GLY A 161 34.49 12.11 -14.79
N ILE A 162 34.99 11.81 -13.59
CA ILE A 162 34.97 12.75 -12.45
C ILE A 162 35.84 13.98 -12.71
N LYS A 163 36.98 13.79 -13.39
CA LYS A 163 37.88 14.89 -13.82
C LYS A 163 37.37 15.67 -15.03
N SER A 164 36.31 15.20 -15.69
CA SER A 164 35.75 15.93 -16.81
C SER A 164 35.29 17.32 -16.36
N GLU A 165 35.49 18.34 -17.19
CA GLU A 165 35.14 19.73 -16.87
C GLU A 165 33.69 19.86 -16.37
N LYS A 166 32.77 19.08 -16.95
CA LYS A 166 31.36 19.04 -16.58
C LYS A 166 31.13 18.63 -15.12
N ILE A 167 31.74 17.54 -14.67
CA ILE A 167 31.58 17.02 -13.31
C ILE A 167 32.46 17.79 -12.33
N ASP A 168 33.65 18.22 -12.76
CA ASP A 168 34.55 19.06 -11.97
C ASP A 168 33.87 20.37 -11.56
N ASN A 169 33.27 21.07 -12.54
CA ASN A 169 32.53 22.31 -12.31
C ASN A 169 31.34 22.11 -11.37
N PHE A 170 30.66 20.96 -11.45
CA PHE A 170 29.58 20.62 -10.53
C PHE A 170 30.09 20.47 -9.08
N ILE A 171 31.19 19.74 -8.88
CA ILE A 171 31.79 19.53 -7.55
C ILE A 171 32.29 20.86 -6.97
N GLU A 172 33.07 21.62 -7.74
CA GLU A 172 33.60 22.92 -7.29
C GLU A 172 32.49 23.94 -7.06
N GLY A 173 31.47 23.98 -7.92
CA GLY A 173 30.33 24.88 -7.79
C GLY A 173 29.47 24.60 -6.57
N LEU A 174 29.35 23.34 -6.13
CA LEU A 174 28.64 22.99 -4.89
C LEU A 174 29.47 23.27 -3.63
N LYS A 175 30.80 23.21 -3.73
CA LYS A 175 31.68 23.64 -2.63
C LYS A 175 31.57 25.13 -2.38
N ASP A 176 31.51 25.93 -3.43
CA ASP A 176 31.35 27.39 -3.37
C ASP A 176 30.57 27.92 -4.58
N ALA A 177 29.31 28.26 -4.36
CA ALA A 177 28.42 28.82 -5.36
C ALA A 177 28.53 30.35 -5.49
N SER A 178 29.43 31.03 -4.76
CA SER A 178 29.49 32.50 -4.70
C SER A 178 29.65 33.16 -6.07
N ASN A 179 30.29 32.47 -7.02
CA ASN A 179 30.49 32.95 -8.38
C ASN A 179 29.41 32.51 -9.37
N SER A 180 28.55 31.57 -8.99
CA SER A 180 27.51 30.99 -9.82
C SER A 180 26.42 32.01 -10.20
N PRO A 181 25.97 32.05 -11.46
CA PRO A 181 24.86 32.90 -11.87
C PRO A 181 23.57 32.60 -11.09
N VAL A 182 23.19 31.33 -10.89
CA VAL A 182 21.96 30.97 -10.15
C VAL A 182 22.01 31.42 -8.69
N PHE A 183 23.17 31.36 -8.03
CA PHE A 183 23.30 31.84 -6.66
C PHE A 183 23.18 33.37 -6.58
N LYS A 184 23.91 34.09 -7.46
CA LYS A 184 23.87 35.56 -7.53
C LYS A 184 22.47 36.07 -7.87
N GLU A 185 21.82 35.46 -8.84
CA GLU A 185 20.45 35.81 -9.24
C GLU A 185 19.46 35.52 -8.12
N GLY A 186 19.59 34.39 -7.43
CA GLY A 186 18.73 34.04 -6.30
C GLY A 186 18.91 35.00 -5.11
N ILE A 187 20.14 35.31 -4.71
CA ILE A 187 20.42 36.30 -3.66
C ILE A 187 19.90 37.68 -4.07
N LYS A 188 20.14 38.10 -5.32
CA LYS A 188 19.62 39.36 -5.84
C LYS A 188 18.10 39.41 -5.80
N PHE A 189 17.43 38.34 -6.22
CA PHE A 189 15.98 38.24 -6.16
C PHE A 189 15.47 38.41 -4.73
N LEU A 190 16.08 37.72 -3.77
CA LEU A 190 15.72 37.85 -2.34
C LEU A 190 15.93 39.27 -1.82
N GLN A 191 17.05 39.91 -2.17
CA GLN A 191 17.35 41.29 -1.76
C GLN A 191 16.37 42.30 -2.38
N ASP A 192 16.07 42.14 -3.67
CA ASP A 192 15.16 43.02 -4.41
C ASP A 192 13.69 42.82 -3.98
N ASN A 193 13.37 41.71 -3.27
CA ASN A 193 12.02 41.34 -2.85
C ASN A 193 11.94 40.95 -1.35
N VAL A 194 12.73 41.60 -0.50
CA VAL A 194 12.74 41.32 0.95
C VAL A 194 11.36 41.57 1.60
N ASP A 195 10.56 42.44 0.99
CA ASP A 195 9.19 42.77 1.40
C ASP A 195 8.18 41.63 1.17
N LEU A 196 8.55 40.56 0.47
CA LEU A 196 7.75 39.34 0.39
C LEU A 196 7.72 38.55 1.68
N PHE A 197 8.64 38.81 2.62
CA PHE A 197 8.84 38.03 3.84
C PHE A 197 8.46 38.83 5.08
N GLU A 198 7.82 38.17 6.04
CA GLU A 198 7.49 38.79 7.34
C GLU A 198 8.61 38.59 8.37
N ASN A 199 9.35 37.48 8.29
CA ASN A 199 10.33 37.07 9.31
C ASN A 199 11.78 37.01 8.79
N VAL A 200 12.05 37.50 7.58
CA VAL A 200 13.38 37.50 6.96
C VAL A 200 13.87 38.92 6.73
N SER A 201 15.07 39.23 7.24
CA SER A 201 15.73 40.52 7.04
C SER A 201 16.75 40.51 5.90
N ALA A 202 17.17 41.71 5.45
CA ALA A 202 18.25 41.83 4.47
C ALA A 202 19.58 41.30 5.02
N GLU A 203 19.82 41.42 6.33
CA GLU A 203 20.96 40.84 7.02
C GLU A 203 20.94 39.30 6.97
N ASP A 204 19.76 38.70 7.13
CA ASP A 204 19.60 37.24 7.04
C ASP A 204 19.93 36.75 5.62
N ILE A 205 19.45 37.45 4.58
CA ILE A 205 19.75 37.13 3.18
C ILE A 205 21.26 37.28 2.90
N ALA A 206 21.90 38.32 3.44
CA ALA A 206 23.33 38.54 3.28
C ALA A 206 24.19 37.51 4.03
N ALA A 207 23.64 36.85 5.05
CA ALA A 207 24.30 35.81 5.82
C ALA A 207 24.23 34.41 5.17
N ILE A 208 23.42 34.22 4.12
CA ILE A 208 23.29 32.93 3.44
C ILE A 208 24.66 32.51 2.89
N SER A 209 25.15 31.36 3.36
CA SER A 209 26.43 30.81 2.94
C SER A 209 26.39 30.39 1.45
N PRO A 210 27.41 30.77 0.66
CA PRO A 210 27.61 30.21 -0.68
C PRO A 210 28.27 28.82 -0.65
N ASN A 211 28.66 28.31 0.52
CA ASN A 211 29.26 26.99 0.65
C ASN A 211 28.17 25.95 0.93
N LEU A 212 27.76 25.19 -0.10
CA LEU A 212 26.60 24.30 -0.02
C LEU A 212 26.97 22.90 0.45
N CYS A 213 28.11 22.37 0.01
CA CYS A 213 28.46 20.97 0.23
C CYS A 213 29.97 20.73 0.27
N ASN A 214 30.44 20.02 1.29
CA ASN A 214 31.85 19.66 1.51
C ASN A 214 32.07 18.14 1.58
N ALA A 215 31.07 17.35 1.20
CA ALA A 215 31.07 15.89 1.31
C ALA A 215 30.44 15.24 0.08
N ALA A 216 30.99 14.10 -0.32
CA ALA A 216 30.51 13.33 -1.46
C ALA A 216 30.26 11.86 -1.10
N THR A 217 29.12 11.34 -1.54
CA THR A 217 28.91 9.90 -1.68
C THR A 217 29.32 9.44 -3.06
N LEU A 218 30.33 8.59 -3.11
CA LEU A 218 30.78 7.91 -4.31
C LEU A 218 29.87 6.72 -4.61
N SER A 219 29.01 6.87 -5.62
CA SER A 219 28.07 5.86 -6.13
C SER A 219 28.67 5.20 -7.37
N THR A 220 29.47 4.14 -7.20
CA THR A 220 30.12 3.49 -8.34
C THR A 220 29.15 2.60 -9.13
N LEU A 221 29.36 2.52 -10.44
CA LEU A 221 28.63 1.59 -11.31
C LEU A 221 28.95 0.14 -10.91
N HIS A 222 27.97 -0.76 -11.10
CA HIS A 222 28.20 -2.20 -11.02
C HIS A 222 29.38 -2.59 -11.92
N GLY A 223 30.35 -3.33 -11.39
CA GLY A 223 31.57 -3.65 -12.14
C GLY A 223 32.76 -2.70 -11.94
N CYS A 224 32.62 -1.62 -11.17
CA CYS A 224 33.72 -0.67 -10.95
C CYS A 224 34.88 -1.33 -10.17
N PRO A 225 36.11 -1.37 -10.72
CA PRO A 225 37.26 -1.98 -10.06
C PRO A 225 37.63 -1.30 -8.73
N PRO A 226 38.04 -2.04 -7.68
CA PRO A 226 38.38 -1.45 -6.38
C PRO A 226 39.49 -0.39 -6.43
N ASP A 227 40.47 -0.55 -7.32
CA ASP A 227 41.54 0.41 -7.55
C ASP A 227 41.05 1.73 -8.15
N GLU A 228 40.01 1.66 -8.98
CA GLU A 228 39.33 2.84 -9.53
C GLU A 228 38.57 3.60 -8.43
N ILE A 229 37.82 2.87 -7.59
CA ILE A 229 37.12 3.43 -6.42
C ILE A 229 38.10 4.12 -5.46
N GLU A 230 39.25 3.49 -5.21
CA GLU A 230 40.30 4.08 -4.40
C GLU A 230 40.87 5.34 -5.05
N ALA A 231 41.20 5.30 -6.35
CA ALA A 231 41.76 6.42 -7.07
C ALA A 231 40.83 7.65 -7.05
N ILE A 232 39.54 7.43 -7.25
CA ILE A 232 38.51 8.46 -7.14
C ILE A 232 38.45 9.03 -5.72
N SER A 233 38.36 8.15 -4.71
CA SER A 233 38.30 8.58 -3.32
C SER A 233 39.51 9.42 -2.93
N ARG A 234 40.71 9.04 -3.40
CA ARG A 234 41.94 9.82 -3.22
C ARG A 234 41.87 11.17 -3.93
N HIS A 235 41.36 11.23 -5.16
CA HIS A 235 41.19 12.48 -5.88
C HIS A 235 40.23 13.44 -5.13
N LEU A 236 39.10 12.91 -4.64
CA LEU A 236 38.13 13.68 -3.87
C LEU A 236 38.72 14.21 -2.54
N LEU A 237 39.49 13.38 -1.83
CA LEU A 237 40.13 13.77 -0.56
C LEU A 237 41.32 14.74 -0.73
N ILE A 238 42.16 14.50 -1.74
CA ILE A 238 43.45 15.19 -1.91
C ILE A 238 43.30 16.45 -2.75
N GLU A 239 42.64 16.34 -3.90
CA GLU A 239 42.55 17.44 -4.87
C GLU A 239 41.28 18.27 -4.66
N LYS A 240 40.14 17.60 -4.42
CA LYS A 240 38.86 18.28 -4.22
C LYS A 240 38.63 18.72 -2.78
N HIS A 241 39.38 18.16 -1.82
CA HIS A 241 39.27 18.46 -0.41
C HIS A 241 37.84 18.30 0.16
N VAL A 242 37.15 17.23 -0.22
CA VAL A 242 35.83 16.88 0.31
C VAL A 242 35.86 15.57 1.09
N SER A 243 35.05 15.47 2.14
CA SER A 243 34.85 14.21 2.86
C SER A 243 34.16 13.18 1.97
N VAL A 244 34.45 11.88 2.13
CA VAL A 244 33.98 10.85 1.20
C VAL A 244 33.28 9.70 1.93
N PHE A 245 32.08 9.36 1.49
CA PHE A 245 31.48 8.06 1.75
C PHE A 245 31.50 7.20 0.50
N VAL A 246 31.99 5.97 0.60
CA VAL A 246 31.91 4.99 -0.50
C VAL A 246 30.63 4.18 -0.35
N LYS A 247 29.81 4.12 -1.41
CA LYS A 247 28.59 3.32 -1.42
C LYS A 247 28.92 1.83 -1.37
N CYS A 248 28.32 1.10 -0.43
CA CYS A 248 28.48 -0.34 -0.25
C CYS A 248 27.13 -1.04 -0.35
N ASN A 249 27.05 -2.06 -1.22
CA ASN A 249 25.85 -2.84 -1.46
C ASN A 249 25.89 -4.18 -0.69
N PRO A 250 24.72 -4.73 -0.28
CA PRO A 250 24.66 -6.04 0.37
C PRO A 250 25.19 -7.21 -0.44
N THR A 251 25.45 -7.03 -1.74
CA THR A 251 26.19 -7.99 -2.57
C THR A 251 27.53 -8.40 -1.96
N MET A 252 28.15 -7.55 -1.14
CA MET A 252 29.36 -7.86 -0.35
C MET A 252 29.18 -8.99 0.69
N LEU A 253 27.94 -9.40 1.00
CA LEU A 253 27.67 -10.54 1.88
C LEU A 253 27.81 -11.89 1.16
N GLY A 254 27.76 -11.90 -0.17
CA GLY A 254 27.74 -13.11 -0.99
C GLY A 254 26.32 -13.61 -1.29
N PHE A 255 26.19 -14.28 -2.43
CA PHE A 255 24.91 -14.74 -2.99
C PHE A 255 24.14 -15.64 -2.01
N GLU A 256 24.80 -16.69 -1.50
CA GLU A 256 24.18 -17.67 -0.60
C GLU A 256 23.61 -17.02 0.67
N TYR A 257 24.35 -16.08 1.26
CA TYR A 257 23.89 -15.36 2.46
C TYR A 257 22.66 -14.52 2.15
N ALA A 258 22.69 -13.76 1.04
CA ALA A 258 21.58 -12.90 0.66
C ALA A 258 20.32 -13.72 0.33
N ARG A 259 20.48 -14.84 -0.37
CA ARG A 259 19.39 -15.76 -0.69
C ARG A 259 18.77 -16.37 0.57
N GLU A 260 19.59 -16.95 1.44
CA GLU A 260 19.14 -17.54 2.70
C GLU A 260 18.43 -16.50 3.59
N ALA A 261 18.96 -15.28 3.67
CA ALA A 261 18.39 -14.21 4.48
C ALA A 261 17.00 -13.76 3.96
N LEU A 262 16.85 -13.57 2.65
CA LEU A 262 15.59 -13.17 2.05
C LEU A 262 14.55 -14.31 2.11
N ASP A 263 14.97 -15.57 1.94
CA ASP A 263 14.08 -16.73 2.06
C ASP A 263 13.53 -16.87 3.49
N LYS A 264 14.39 -16.70 4.51
CA LYS A 264 13.97 -16.68 5.92
C LYS A 264 12.97 -15.58 6.24
N LEU A 265 12.98 -14.50 5.48
CA LEU A 265 12.07 -13.36 5.62
C LEU A 265 10.82 -13.48 4.74
N GLY A 266 10.70 -14.53 3.93
CA GLY A 266 9.57 -14.77 3.02
C GLY A 266 9.65 -14.04 1.67
N TYR A 267 10.84 -13.59 1.24
CA TYR A 267 11.08 -12.92 -0.05
C TYR A 267 11.71 -13.87 -1.09
N ASP A 268 11.29 -15.14 -1.09
CA ASP A 268 11.75 -16.19 -2.02
C ASP A 268 11.43 -15.89 -3.49
N TYR A 269 10.43 -15.04 -3.74
CA TYR A 269 10.04 -14.58 -5.08
C TYR A 269 10.98 -13.53 -5.71
N VAL A 270 11.89 -12.93 -4.93
CA VAL A 270 12.80 -11.89 -5.45
C VAL A 270 13.91 -12.58 -6.25
N ALA A 271 13.95 -12.34 -7.56
CA ALA A 271 14.94 -12.92 -8.46
C ALA A 271 16.23 -12.08 -8.51
N PHE A 272 17.38 -12.72 -8.27
CA PHE A 272 18.71 -12.13 -8.45
C PHE A 272 19.76 -13.23 -8.68
N PRO A 273 20.53 -13.19 -9.76
CA PRO A 273 21.60 -14.15 -10.03
C PRO A 273 22.89 -13.84 -9.25
N ASP A 274 23.78 -14.83 -9.19
CA ASP A 274 25.11 -14.69 -8.58
C ASP A 274 26.05 -13.75 -9.35
N THR A 275 25.72 -13.39 -10.58
CA THR A 275 26.49 -12.47 -11.44
C THR A 275 26.58 -11.08 -10.85
N HIS A 276 25.50 -10.57 -10.25
CA HIS A 276 25.48 -9.28 -9.55
C HIS A 276 26.51 -9.23 -8.41
N PHE A 277 26.70 -10.36 -7.71
CA PHE A 277 27.64 -10.47 -6.59
C PHE A 277 29.09 -10.54 -7.05
N LYS A 278 29.35 -11.18 -8.19
CA LYS A 278 30.70 -11.29 -8.78
C LYS A 278 31.15 -10.01 -9.46
N GLY A 279 30.21 -9.21 -9.98
CA GLY A 279 30.49 -7.93 -10.63
C GLY A 279 30.72 -6.79 -9.65
N ASP A 280 30.20 -6.86 -8.43
CA ASP A 280 30.31 -5.78 -7.45
C ASP A 280 31.64 -5.71 -6.70
N LEU A 281 31.83 -4.61 -5.97
CA LEU A 281 32.93 -4.46 -5.02
C LEU A 281 32.92 -5.63 -4.03
N GLN A 282 34.03 -6.37 -3.96
CA GLN A 282 34.17 -7.50 -3.05
C GLN A 282 34.52 -7.03 -1.63
N TYR A 283 34.07 -7.78 -0.64
CA TYR A 283 34.23 -7.42 0.78
C TYR A 283 35.69 -7.23 1.19
N ASP A 284 36.57 -8.18 0.86
CA ASP A 284 37.98 -8.12 1.28
C ASP A 284 38.71 -6.94 0.61
N ASP A 285 38.41 -6.67 -0.66
CA ASP A 285 38.96 -5.52 -1.39
C ASP A 285 38.52 -4.19 -0.77
N ALA A 286 37.24 -4.08 -0.40
CA ALA A 286 36.71 -2.90 0.29
C ALA A 286 37.42 -2.66 1.63
N VAL A 287 37.61 -3.72 2.44
CA VAL A 287 38.30 -3.62 3.73
C VAL A 287 39.74 -3.14 3.55
N GLU A 288 40.48 -3.72 2.61
CA GLU A 288 41.87 -3.32 2.37
C GLU A 288 41.97 -1.88 1.82
N MET A 289 41.06 -1.48 0.94
CA MET A 289 40.95 -0.11 0.45
C MET A 289 40.65 0.87 1.61
N PHE A 290 39.65 0.58 2.44
CA PHE A 290 39.24 1.46 3.54
C PHE A 290 40.33 1.61 4.61
N LYS A 291 41.14 0.57 4.88
CA LYS A 291 42.33 0.66 5.74
C LYS A 291 43.36 1.68 5.23
N ARG A 292 43.42 1.93 3.92
CA ARG A 292 44.30 2.94 3.32
C ARG A 292 43.66 4.34 3.29
N LEU A 293 42.37 4.42 3.01
CA LEU A 293 41.66 5.69 2.87
C LEU A 293 41.32 6.36 4.20
N LEU A 294 40.99 5.60 5.25
CA LEU A 294 40.70 6.16 6.59
C LEU A 294 41.86 7.01 7.14
N PRO A 295 43.12 6.53 7.20
CA PRO A 295 44.25 7.35 7.63
C PRO A 295 44.53 8.54 6.70
N LEU A 296 44.34 8.36 5.39
CA LEU A 296 44.54 9.44 4.40
C LEU A 296 43.57 10.59 4.64
N ALA A 297 42.28 10.30 4.83
CA ALA A 297 41.28 11.33 5.11
C ALA A 297 41.62 12.08 6.40
N LYS A 298 42.02 11.34 7.45
CA LYS A 298 42.49 11.93 8.71
C LYS A 298 43.71 12.82 8.53
N GLU A 299 44.67 12.45 7.68
CA GLU A 299 45.84 13.28 7.34
C GLU A 299 45.41 14.60 6.67
N LYS A 300 44.35 14.57 5.86
CA LYS A 300 43.78 15.75 5.20
C LYS A 300 42.79 16.53 6.05
N GLY A 301 42.50 16.10 7.27
CA GLY A 301 41.49 16.72 8.13
C GLY A 301 40.05 16.55 7.63
N LEU A 302 39.81 15.48 6.86
CA LEU A 302 38.52 15.14 6.25
C LEU A 302 38.01 13.81 6.80
N ALA A 303 36.74 13.51 6.54
CA ALA A 303 36.14 12.23 6.90
C ALA A 303 36.15 11.25 5.73
N PHE A 304 36.25 9.97 6.09
CA PHE A 304 36.04 8.86 5.18
C PHE A 304 35.18 7.80 5.87
N GLY A 305 34.27 7.17 5.13
CA GLY A 305 33.46 6.08 5.66
C GLY A 305 32.69 5.31 4.59
N ALA A 306 31.73 4.52 5.04
CA ALA A 306 30.85 3.74 4.17
C ALA A 306 29.42 4.32 4.14
N LYS A 307 28.83 4.38 2.96
CA LYS A 307 27.40 4.60 2.77
C LYS A 307 26.73 3.26 2.46
N LEU A 308 25.96 2.73 3.38
CA LEU A 308 25.20 1.51 3.14
C LEU A 308 23.94 1.83 2.33
N THR A 309 23.85 1.19 1.17
CA THR A 309 22.89 1.51 0.11
C THR A 309 21.42 1.31 0.52
N ASN A 310 20.55 2.01 -0.20
CA ASN A 310 19.11 1.82 -0.26
C ASN A 310 18.66 0.83 -1.34
N THR A 311 19.56 0.34 -2.20
CA THR A 311 19.22 -0.47 -3.39
C THR A 311 19.93 -1.81 -3.41
N PHE A 312 19.25 -2.84 -3.92
CA PHE A 312 19.78 -4.18 -4.15
C PHE A 312 19.44 -4.62 -5.59
N PRO A 313 20.42 -5.04 -6.39
CA PRO A 313 20.19 -5.39 -7.79
C PRO A 313 19.30 -6.64 -7.91
N CYS A 314 18.34 -6.62 -8.81
CA CYS A 314 17.40 -7.69 -9.10
C CYS A 314 17.12 -7.81 -10.60
N ASP A 315 16.69 -8.99 -11.01
CA ASP A 315 16.24 -9.26 -12.38
C ASP A 315 14.73 -9.01 -12.51
N THR A 316 14.25 -8.79 -13.74
CA THR A 316 12.85 -8.47 -14.05
C THR A 316 12.01 -9.71 -14.39
N ASP A 317 12.34 -10.88 -13.84
CA ASP A 317 11.67 -12.16 -14.11
C ASP A 317 10.16 -12.17 -13.81
N ASN A 318 9.65 -11.24 -12.99
CA ASN A 318 8.20 -11.09 -12.74
C ASN A 318 7.59 -9.88 -13.49
N GLU A 319 8.26 -9.36 -14.51
CA GLU A 319 7.80 -8.27 -15.39
C GLU A 319 7.32 -7.01 -14.63
N GLN A 320 7.93 -6.72 -13.47
CA GLN A 320 7.48 -5.63 -12.60
C GLN A 320 7.68 -4.24 -13.22
N LEU A 321 8.73 -4.09 -14.03
CA LEU A 321 9.10 -2.87 -14.74
C LEU A 321 9.55 -3.22 -16.17
N PRO A 322 9.37 -2.31 -17.13
CA PRO A 322 9.74 -2.50 -18.54
C PRO A 322 11.26 -2.34 -18.77
N ALA A 323 12.10 -3.07 -18.01
CA ALA A 323 13.56 -2.98 -18.07
C ALA A 323 14.22 -4.37 -18.02
N ASP A 324 15.49 -4.47 -18.44
CA ASP A 324 16.29 -5.71 -18.33
C ASP A 324 16.87 -5.93 -16.93
N SER A 325 16.97 -4.88 -16.12
CA SER A 325 17.45 -4.93 -14.75
C SER A 325 16.77 -3.86 -13.91
N MET A 326 16.67 -4.11 -12.59
CA MET A 326 16.06 -3.18 -11.66
C MET A 326 16.73 -3.22 -10.29
N TYR A 327 16.41 -2.23 -9.47
CA TYR A 327 16.93 -2.07 -8.11
C TYR A 327 15.79 -2.14 -7.11
N MET A 328 15.84 -3.16 -6.25
CA MET A 328 14.91 -3.31 -5.14
C MET A 328 15.36 -2.47 -3.94
N SER A 329 14.39 -1.88 -3.25
CA SER A 329 14.55 -1.14 -2.00
C SER A 329 13.34 -1.41 -1.11
N GLY A 330 13.49 -1.27 0.20
CA GLY A 330 12.37 -1.41 1.14
C GLY A 330 12.76 -2.18 2.39
N ARG A 331 11.76 -2.72 3.09
CA ARG A 331 11.94 -3.39 4.38
C ARG A 331 12.73 -4.69 4.27
N SER A 332 12.68 -5.34 3.10
CA SER A 332 13.48 -6.55 2.81
C SER A 332 14.98 -6.31 2.99
N LEU A 333 15.46 -5.07 2.79
CA LEU A 333 16.87 -4.73 2.90
C LEU A 333 17.34 -4.53 4.34
N MET A 334 16.44 -4.37 5.32
CA MET A 334 16.82 -4.08 6.70
C MET A 334 17.83 -5.12 7.22
N ALA A 335 17.54 -6.41 7.06
CA ALA A 335 18.39 -7.49 7.54
C ALA A 335 19.71 -7.61 6.78
N LEU A 336 19.68 -7.44 5.45
CA LEU A 336 20.89 -7.49 4.62
C LEU A 336 21.81 -6.31 4.94
N THR A 337 21.29 -5.10 4.94
CA THR A 337 22.08 -3.88 5.14
C THR A 337 22.66 -3.82 6.56
N ILE A 338 21.91 -4.23 7.60
CA ILE A 338 22.44 -4.28 8.96
C ILE A 338 23.47 -5.40 9.16
N SER A 339 23.34 -6.52 8.43
CA SER A 339 24.33 -7.59 8.43
C SER A 339 25.65 -7.13 7.81
N LEU A 340 25.59 -6.38 6.71
CA LEU A 340 26.76 -5.75 6.12
C LEU A 340 27.38 -4.69 7.04
N ALA A 341 26.55 -3.86 7.67
CA ALA A 341 26.99 -2.90 8.69
C ALA A 341 27.78 -3.61 9.80
N THR A 342 27.21 -4.70 10.33
CA THR A 342 27.84 -5.51 11.38
C THR A 342 29.20 -6.01 10.95
N LYS A 343 29.29 -6.62 9.75
CA LYS A 343 30.52 -7.21 9.21
C LYS A 343 31.62 -6.15 9.03
N LEU A 344 31.27 -4.98 8.49
CA LEU A 344 32.20 -3.86 8.34
C LEU A 344 32.63 -3.30 9.70
N SER A 345 31.68 -3.03 10.61
CA SER A 345 32.02 -2.51 11.95
C SER A 345 32.90 -3.47 12.74
N GLU A 346 32.74 -4.79 12.59
CA GLU A 346 33.63 -5.78 13.20
C GLU A 346 35.07 -5.69 12.63
N ALA A 347 35.22 -5.54 11.31
CA ALA A 347 36.54 -5.43 10.68
C ALA A 347 37.32 -4.15 11.06
N PHE A 348 36.61 -3.10 11.47
CA PHE A 348 37.18 -1.82 11.88
C PHE A 348 37.05 -1.53 13.38
N GLU A 349 36.63 -2.51 14.19
CA GLU A 349 36.39 -2.35 15.63
C GLU A 349 35.49 -1.14 15.97
N GLY A 350 34.45 -0.92 15.17
CA GLY A 350 33.50 0.20 15.31
C GLY A 350 34.03 1.57 14.86
N LYS A 351 35.25 1.65 14.30
CA LYS A 351 35.91 2.93 13.95
C LYS A 351 35.66 3.41 12.52
N LEU A 352 34.94 2.64 11.71
CA LEU A 352 34.52 3.05 10.36
C LEU A 352 33.20 3.83 10.48
N PRO A 353 33.17 5.12 10.11
CA PRO A 353 31.92 5.87 10.06
C PRO A 353 30.96 5.26 9.03
N ILE A 354 29.69 5.13 9.39
CA ILE A 354 28.66 4.52 8.55
C ILE A 354 27.45 5.46 8.45
N SER A 355 27.08 5.82 7.22
CA SER A 355 25.74 6.31 6.87
C SER A 355 24.90 5.15 6.35
N TYR A 356 23.60 5.14 6.64
CA TYR A 356 22.72 3.98 6.42
C TYR A 356 21.45 4.34 5.66
N SER A 357 20.93 3.43 4.81
CA SER A 357 19.64 3.67 4.13
C SER A 357 18.73 2.45 3.90
N GLY A 358 19.13 1.24 4.28
CA GLY A 358 18.38 0.01 3.96
C GLY A 358 17.15 -0.18 4.86
N GLY A 359 15.94 -0.06 4.34
CA GLY A 359 14.71 -0.40 5.10
C GLY A 359 14.42 0.44 6.35
N ALA A 360 15.07 1.61 6.51
CA ALA A 360 14.86 2.48 7.66
C ALA A 360 13.49 3.19 7.60
N ASP A 361 12.77 3.18 8.72
CA ASP A 361 11.48 3.88 8.88
C ASP A 361 11.19 4.24 10.35
N ALA A 362 9.95 4.65 10.65
CA ALA A 362 9.57 5.06 12.01
C ALA A 362 9.55 3.92 13.05
N PHE A 363 9.56 2.65 12.65
CA PHE A 363 9.54 1.50 13.56
C PHE A 363 10.94 1.10 14.04
N ASN A 364 11.96 1.28 13.19
CA ASN A 364 13.33 0.82 13.47
C ASN A 364 14.38 1.95 13.63
N ILE A 365 14.06 3.21 13.29
CA ILE A 365 15.04 4.31 13.29
C ILE A 365 15.76 4.50 14.63
N ASN A 366 15.04 4.33 15.74
CA ASN A 366 15.63 4.48 17.07
C ASN A 366 16.69 3.42 17.33
N ASP A 367 16.44 2.17 16.92
CA ASP A 367 17.42 1.10 17.09
C ASP A 367 18.66 1.35 16.22
N ILE A 368 18.47 1.82 14.97
CA ILE A 368 19.58 2.13 14.06
C ILE A 368 20.47 3.22 14.67
N LEU A 369 19.89 4.36 15.08
CA LEU A 369 20.66 5.47 15.66
C LEU A 369 21.29 5.11 17.01
N ALA A 370 20.68 4.19 17.78
CA ALA A 370 21.25 3.73 19.05
C ALA A 370 22.59 2.99 18.87
N THR A 371 22.84 2.41 17.69
CA THR A 371 24.15 1.79 17.38
C THR A 371 25.26 2.80 17.11
N GLY A 372 24.97 4.10 17.00
CA GLY A 372 25.93 5.13 16.60
C GLY A 372 26.05 5.34 15.09
N ILE A 373 25.40 4.50 14.28
CA ILE A 373 25.24 4.71 12.83
C ILE A 373 24.51 6.04 12.57
N GLY A 374 25.04 6.85 11.66
CA GLY A 374 24.41 8.09 11.24
C GLY A 374 25.32 8.96 10.35
N PRO A 375 24.74 9.84 9.51
CA PRO A 375 23.31 10.07 9.32
C PRO A 375 22.56 8.93 8.61
N VAL A 376 21.24 8.85 8.79
CA VAL A 376 20.38 7.81 8.20
C VAL A 376 19.51 8.42 7.09
N THR A 377 19.54 7.85 5.89
CA THR A 377 18.68 8.28 4.79
C THR A 377 17.59 7.27 4.46
N MET A 378 16.57 7.71 3.72
CA MET A 378 15.39 6.90 3.39
C MET A 378 14.96 7.12 1.93
N ALA A 379 14.46 6.07 1.29
CA ALA A 379 13.95 6.11 -0.08
C ALA A 379 12.50 5.61 -0.16
N THR A 380 12.28 4.29 -0.05
CA THR A 380 11.00 3.62 -0.27
C THR A 380 9.85 4.20 0.56
N THR A 381 10.10 4.51 1.84
CA THR A 381 9.05 5.06 2.73
C THR A 381 8.51 6.40 2.21
N LEU A 382 9.35 7.21 1.53
CA LEU A 382 8.97 8.51 0.95
C LEU A 382 8.20 8.37 -0.37
N LEU A 383 8.30 7.21 -1.03
CA LEU A 383 7.53 6.87 -2.23
C LEU A 383 6.18 6.23 -1.89
N LYS A 384 5.95 5.87 -0.63
CA LYS A 384 4.68 5.33 -0.14
C LYS A 384 3.73 6.44 0.34
N PRO A 385 2.41 6.18 0.44
CA PRO A 385 1.44 7.15 0.93
C PRO A 385 1.90 7.85 2.22
N GLY A 386 1.67 9.15 2.35
CA GLY A 386 2.26 10.01 3.38
C GLY A 386 3.56 10.72 2.96
N GLY A 387 4.33 10.15 2.03
CA GLY A 387 5.48 10.80 1.38
C GLY A 387 6.42 11.55 2.33
N TYR A 388 6.74 12.80 1.97
CA TYR A 388 7.62 13.69 2.75
C TYR A 388 7.15 13.97 4.18
N ALA A 389 5.84 13.88 4.46
CA ALA A 389 5.29 14.13 5.79
C ALA A 389 5.75 13.09 6.84
N ARG A 390 6.26 11.93 6.37
CA ARG A 390 6.82 10.87 7.24
C ARG A 390 8.03 11.33 8.04
N PHE A 391 8.83 12.25 7.49
CA PHE A 391 9.98 12.79 8.21
C PHE A 391 9.58 13.44 9.54
N ASN A 392 8.36 13.99 9.65
CA ASN A 392 7.93 14.69 10.85
C ASN A 392 7.89 13.74 12.06
N GLN A 393 7.28 12.57 11.87
CA GLN A 393 7.21 11.54 12.89
C GLN A 393 8.60 11.02 13.26
N ILE A 394 9.43 10.74 12.25
CA ILE A 394 10.74 10.11 12.43
C ILE A 394 11.71 11.09 13.13
N ALA A 395 11.72 12.36 12.73
CA ALA A 395 12.53 13.40 13.35
C ALA A 395 12.10 13.63 14.81
N GLN A 396 10.80 13.73 15.09
CA GLN A 396 10.30 13.88 16.47
C GLN A 396 10.68 12.68 17.35
N LYS A 397 10.59 11.45 16.82
CA LYS A 397 10.98 10.23 17.55
C LYS A 397 12.46 10.19 17.89
N THR A 398 13.31 10.84 17.10
CA THR A 398 14.78 10.74 17.22
C THR A 398 15.43 11.98 17.81
N GLU A 399 14.65 13.04 18.06
CA GLU A 399 15.14 14.33 18.57
C GLU A 399 15.94 14.20 19.88
N TYR A 400 15.52 13.32 20.79
CA TYR A 400 16.25 13.07 22.05
C TYR A 400 17.52 12.22 21.86
N MET A 401 17.71 11.62 20.69
CA MET A 401 18.85 10.76 20.36
C MET A 401 20.00 11.53 19.72
N LEU A 402 19.79 12.79 19.32
CA LEU A 402 20.82 13.66 18.78
C LEU A 402 21.94 13.82 19.82
N LYS A 403 23.07 13.18 19.54
CA LYS A 403 24.30 13.18 20.34
C LYS A 403 25.47 13.34 19.39
N ASP A 404 26.51 14.04 19.83
CA ASP A 404 27.71 14.19 19.04
C ASP A 404 28.40 12.84 18.83
N ASN A 405 28.71 12.53 17.57
CA ASN A 405 29.54 11.40 17.18
C ASN A 405 30.61 11.86 16.18
N PRO A 406 31.55 12.73 16.60
CA PRO A 406 32.50 13.38 15.68
C PRO A 406 33.48 12.39 15.03
N ASN A 407 33.64 11.20 15.62
CA ASN A 407 34.49 10.14 15.10
C ASN A 407 33.71 9.09 14.28
N GLY A 408 32.37 9.17 14.24
CA GLY A 408 31.53 8.15 13.60
C GLY A 408 31.67 6.76 14.22
N GLU A 409 31.87 6.68 15.53
CA GLU A 409 32.02 5.40 16.25
C GLU A 409 30.70 4.63 16.28
N VAL A 410 30.78 3.32 16.02
CA VAL A 410 29.64 2.40 15.98
C VAL A 410 29.79 1.35 17.09
N ASP A 411 28.75 1.18 17.89
CA ASP A 411 28.64 0.13 18.90
C ASP A 411 28.36 -1.23 18.21
N VAL A 412 29.40 -2.04 18.11
CA VAL A 412 29.37 -3.34 17.42
C VAL A 412 28.43 -4.32 18.12
N ASP A 413 28.31 -4.27 19.46
CA ASP A 413 27.46 -5.21 20.20
C ASP A 413 25.98 -4.85 20.05
N ALA A 414 25.64 -3.56 20.14
CA ALA A 414 24.29 -3.07 19.82
C ALA A 414 23.90 -3.39 18.37
N LEU A 415 24.85 -3.29 17.44
CA LEU A 415 24.64 -3.61 16.03
C LEU A 415 24.37 -5.11 15.78
N ARG A 416 25.09 -6.00 16.49
CA ARG A 416 24.81 -7.45 16.47
C ARG A 416 23.42 -7.76 16.98
N GLU A 417 23.00 -7.12 18.08
CA GLU A 417 21.66 -7.30 18.62
C GLU A 417 20.59 -6.84 17.61
N LEU A 418 20.80 -5.70 16.96
CA LEU A 418 19.90 -5.20 15.92
C LEU A 418 19.84 -6.13 14.70
N ARG A 419 20.96 -6.74 14.29
CA ARG A 419 20.97 -7.77 13.24
C ARG A 419 20.07 -8.94 13.60
N GLU A 420 20.20 -9.51 14.79
CA GLU A 420 19.34 -10.62 15.23
C GLU A 420 17.87 -10.20 15.40
N LYS A 421 17.62 -8.94 15.78
CA LYS A 421 16.27 -8.37 15.83
C LYS A 421 15.67 -8.25 14.43
N SER A 422 16.45 -7.86 13.42
CA SER A 422 15.93 -7.65 12.06
C SER A 422 15.36 -8.91 11.41
N TYR A 423 15.84 -10.10 11.76
CA TYR A 423 15.29 -11.38 11.28
C TYR A 423 14.01 -11.81 11.99
N ARG A 424 13.69 -11.20 13.14
CA ARG A 424 12.56 -11.58 14.00
C ARG A 424 11.46 -10.53 14.05
N ALA A 425 11.77 -9.28 13.73
CA ALA A 425 10.82 -8.19 13.70
C ALA A 425 9.74 -8.47 12.64
N PRO A 426 8.45 -8.50 13.02
CA PRO A 426 7.37 -8.73 12.07
C PRO A 426 7.40 -7.75 10.90
N GLU A 427 7.77 -6.49 11.13
CA GLU A 427 7.80 -5.42 10.13
C GLU A 427 8.74 -5.70 8.96
N ASN A 428 9.73 -6.57 9.13
CA ASN A 428 10.66 -6.96 8.08
C ASN A 428 10.21 -8.20 7.30
N GLN A 429 9.26 -8.98 7.84
CA GLN A 429 8.76 -10.21 7.23
C GLN A 429 7.82 -9.90 6.06
N LYS A 430 7.84 -10.72 5.00
CA LYS A 430 6.98 -10.53 3.82
C LYS A 430 5.49 -10.55 4.17
N ASN A 431 5.09 -11.39 5.11
CA ASN A 431 3.71 -11.55 5.54
C ASN A 431 3.17 -10.34 6.34
N TYR A 432 4.01 -9.38 6.71
CA TYR A 432 3.56 -8.15 7.38
C TYR A 432 2.58 -7.32 6.54
N ARG A 433 2.78 -7.23 5.21
CA ARG A 433 1.82 -6.58 4.28
C ARG A 433 0.65 -7.48 3.91
N GLU A 434 0.48 -8.61 4.60
CA GLU A 434 -0.57 -9.60 4.32
C GLU A 434 -0.43 -10.19 2.89
N LYS A 435 -1.22 -11.22 2.56
CA LYS A 435 -1.13 -11.94 1.26
C LYS A 435 -1.89 -11.19 0.15
N VAL A 436 -1.58 -9.90 -0.03
CA VAL A 436 -2.29 -8.99 -0.94
C VAL A 436 -1.43 -8.67 -2.15
N ALA A 437 -1.87 -9.14 -3.33
CA ALA A 437 -1.22 -8.86 -4.61
C ALA A 437 -1.44 -7.40 -5.03
N SER A 438 -2.70 -6.97 -5.15
CA SER A 438 -3.03 -5.56 -5.40
C SER A 438 -4.30 -5.11 -4.70
N ARG A 439 -4.24 -3.88 -4.19
CA ARG A 439 -5.39 -3.23 -3.55
C ARG A 439 -6.30 -2.47 -4.51
N LYS A 440 -5.95 -2.38 -5.79
CA LYS A 440 -6.78 -1.71 -6.79
C LYS A 440 -8.15 -2.39 -6.88
N THR A 441 -9.15 -1.58 -7.16
CA THR A 441 -10.51 -2.01 -7.47
C THR A 441 -10.75 -1.84 -8.97
N ASP A 442 -11.75 -2.54 -9.51
CA ASP A 442 -12.03 -2.54 -10.95
C ASP A 442 -12.76 -1.25 -11.42
N SER A 443 -13.00 -0.29 -10.54
CA SER A 443 -13.64 0.98 -10.90
C SER A 443 -12.69 1.86 -11.71
N GLU A 444 -13.22 2.48 -12.77
CA GLU A 444 -12.53 3.49 -13.55
C GLU A 444 -12.19 4.73 -12.71
N LEU A 445 -11.12 5.42 -13.09
CA LEU A 445 -10.73 6.69 -12.48
C LEU A 445 -11.42 7.83 -13.23
N GLY A 446 -12.43 8.45 -12.61
CA GLY A 446 -13.07 9.63 -13.17
C GLY A 446 -12.13 10.84 -13.22
N LEU A 447 -12.39 11.77 -14.15
CA LEU A 447 -11.66 13.03 -14.28
C LEU A 447 -11.79 13.88 -12.99
N TYR A 448 -13.00 13.93 -12.46
CA TYR A 448 -13.40 14.58 -11.20
C TYR A 448 -13.93 13.56 -10.19
N ASP A 449 -14.17 13.99 -8.96
CA ASP A 449 -14.87 13.23 -7.91
C ASP A 449 -14.37 11.80 -7.66
N CYS A 450 -13.05 11.66 -7.62
CA CYS A 450 -12.41 10.34 -7.50
C CYS A 450 -12.17 9.86 -6.08
N TYR A 451 -12.73 10.51 -5.05
CA TYR A 451 -12.50 10.05 -3.69
C TYR A 451 -13.36 8.83 -3.40
N LYS A 452 -12.75 7.88 -2.72
CA LYS A 452 -13.32 6.54 -2.55
C LYS A 452 -12.62 5.84 -1.39
N ALA A 453 -13.42 5.19 -0.55
CA ALA A 453 -12.95 4.21 0.41
C ALA A 453 -12.94 2.83 -0.26
N PRO A 454 -11.78 2.32 -0.73
CA PRO A 454 -11.73 1.04 -1.45
C PRO A 454 -12.15 -0.16 -0.59
N CYS A 455 -12.07 -0.04 0.74
CA CYS A 455 -12.60 -1.04 1.66
C CYS A 455 -14.14 -1.16 1.60
N LYS A 456 -14.84 -0.05 1.33
CA LYS A 456 -16.30 0.03 1.15
C LYS A 456 -16.66 -0.31 -0.30
N ASP A 457 -16.12 0.44 -1.24
CA ASP A 457 -16.46 0.35 -2.66
C ASP A 457 -15.47 -0.58 -3.39
N GLY A 458 -15.87 -1.82 -3.65
CA GLY A 458 -15.05 -2.83 -4.33
C GLY A 458 -14.30 -3.79 -3.40
N GLY A 459 -14.17 -3.47 -2.11
CA GLY A 459 -13.65 -4.37 -1.09
C GLY A 459 -14.74 -5.19 -0.38
N CYS A 460 -15.71 -4.51 0.24
CA CYS A 460 -16.79 -5.17 0.99
C CYS A 460 -17.95 -5.56 0.06
N PRO A 461 -18.34 -6.84 -0.06
CA PRO A 461 -19.42 -7.26 -0.97
C PRO A 461 -20.81 -6.67 -0.66
N ILE A 462 -21.03 -6.18 0.56
CA ILE A 462 -22.27 -5.51 0.97
C ILE A 462 -22.15 -3.98 0.92
N ASN A 463 -21.01 -3.43 0.47
CA ASN A 463 -20.68 -1.99 0.47
C ASN A 463 -20.88 -1.32 1.83
N GLN A 464 -20.55 -2.04 2.92
CA GLN A 464 -20.72 -1.55 4.27
C GLN A 464 -19.94 -0.25 4.50
N GLN A 465 -20.58 0.68 5.22
CA GLN A 465 -20.09 2.02 5.54
C GLN A 465 -18.96 1.98 6.60
N ILE A 466 -17.81 1.48 6.16
CA ILE A 466 -16.67 1.15 7.02
C ILE A 466 -16.01 2.38 7.64
N PRO A 467 -15.60 3.41 6.89
CA PRO A 467 -15.04 4.63 7.49
C PRO A 467 -15.94 5.24 8.57
N GLU A 468 -17.25 5.20 8.34
CA GLU A 468 -18.27 5.78 9.20
C GLU A 468 -18.36 5.04 10.54
N TYR A 469 -18.58 3.72 10.55
CA TYR A 469 -18.64 2.99 11.82
C TYR A 469 -17.29 2.94 12.55
N LEU A 470 -16.16 2.98 11.83
CA LEU A 470 -14.83 3.05 12.44
C LEU A 470 -14.67 4.34 13.26
N LYS A 471 -15.17 5.47 12.75
CA LYS A 471 -15.16 6.75 13.47
C LYS A 471 -16.07 6.70 14.69
N LEU A 472 -17.32 6.27 14.52
CA LEU A 472 -18.31 6.21 15.59
C LEU A 472 -17.85 5.32 16.75
N VAL A 473 -17.27 4.16 16.47
CA VAL A 473 -16.68 3.29 17.51
C VAL A 473 -15.53 3.98 18.23
N ALA A 474 -14.64 4.65 17.49
CA ALA A 474 -13.52 5.39 18.08
C ALA A 474 -13.95 6.56 18.98
N ASP A 475 -15.15 7.11 18.75
CA ASP A 475 -15.77 8.15 19.57
C ASP A 475 -16.58 7.57 20.75
N GLY A 476 -16.77 6.25 20.80
CA GLY A 476 -17.62 5.58 21.79
C GLY A 476 -19.12 5.64 21.50
N GLU A 477 -19.52 6.04 20.29
CA GLU A 477 -20.91 6.13 19.83
C GLU A 477 -21.41 4.77 19.28
N TYR A 478 -21.43 3.76 20.14
CA TYR A 478 -21.72 2.37 19.73
C TYR A 478 -23.13 2.16 19.19
N ASP A 479 -24.14 2.86 19.73
CA ASP A 479 -25.54 2.73 19.26
C ASP A 479 -25.69 3.22 17.82
N GLU A 480 -25.09 4.36 17.49
CA GLU A 480 -25.10 4.90 16.13
C GLU A 480 -24.20 4.08 15.20
N ALA A 481 -23.04 3.59 15.67
CA ALA A 481 -22.21 2.67 14.91
C ALA A 481 -22.97 1.39 14.53
N MET A 482 -23.72 0.83 15.49
CA MET A 482 -24.55 -0.35 15.28
C MET A 482 -25.64 -0.08 14.24
N ARG A 483 -26.33 1.08 14.34
CA ARG A 483 -27.32 1.51 13.33
C ARG A 483 -26.70 1.56 11.93
N VAL A 484 -25.54 2.22 11.79
CA VAL A 484 -24.82 2.34 10.51
C VAL A 484 -24.42 0.98 9.95
N ILE A 485 -23.92 0.07 10.80
CA ILE A 485 -23.57 -1.30 10.41
C ILE A 485 -24.80 -2.03 9.87
N SER A 486 -25.93 -1.96 10.59
CA SER A 486 -27.16 -2.69 10.26
C SER A 486 -27.85 -2.23 8.98
N ILE A 487 -27.50 -1.05 8.42
CA ILE A 487 -27.99 -0.61 7.11
C ILE A 487 -27.59 -1.61 6.02
N ASP A 488 -26.33 -2.03 5.97
CA ASP A 488 -25.82 -2.91 4.92
C ASP A 488 -25.59 -4.36 5.39
N ASN A 489 -25.60 -4.60 6.70
CA ASN A 489 -25.17 -5.87 7.27
C ASN A 489 -26.27 -6.52 8.11
N ALA A 490 -26.89 -7.56 7.54
CA ALA A 490 -27.92 -8.35 8.20
C ALA A 490 -27.39 -9.30 9.30
N CYS A 491 -26.07 -9.53 9.38
CA CYS A 491 -25.45 -10.46 10.33
C CYS A 491 -24.21 -9.83 11.01
N PRO A 492 -24.38 -8.75 11.78
CA PRO A 492 -23.30 -7.97 12.36
C PRO A 492 -22.43 -8.77 13.33
N THR A 493 -23.00 -9.64 14.17
CA THR A 493 -22.21 -10.48 15.10
C THR A 493 -21.45 -11.57 14.33
N ILE A 494 -22.12 -12.34 13.46
CA ILE A 494 -21.49 -13.39 12.67
C ILE A 494 -20.37 -12.83 11.80
N THR A 495 -20.59 -11.70 11.13
CA THR A 495 -19.54 -11.04 10.34
C THR A 495 -18.53 -10.25 11.19
N GLY A 496 -18.80 -10.04 12.48
CA GLY A 496 -17.84 -9.56 13.47
C GLY A 496 -16.92 -10.67 13.97
N VAL A 497 -17.30 -11.95 13.80
CA VAL A 497 -16.51 -13.10 14.24
C VAL A 497 -15.84 -13.83 13.07
N LEU A 498 -16.59 -14.06 11.98
CA LEU A 498 -16.21 -15.00 10.91
C LEU A 498 -15.94 -14.34 9.55
N CYS A 499 -16.06 -13.02 9.42
CA CYS A 499 -15.84 -12.39 8.13
C CYS A 499 -14.40 -12.63 7.66
N ALA A 500 -14.26 -13.05 6.39
CA ALA A 500 -12.96 -13.20 5.72
C ALA A 500 -12.31 -11.85 5.32
N GLN A 501 -12.92 -10.73 5.69
CA GLN A 501 -12.40 -9.37 5.53
C GLN A 501 -11.82 -9.01 4.14
N PRO A 502 -12.51 -9.25 3.02
CA PRO A 502 -12.02 -8.82 1.69
C PRO A 502 -11.80 -7.30 1.59
N CYS A 503 -12.38 -6.52 2.50
CA CYS A 503 -12.15 -5.11 2.67
C CYS A 503 -10.74 -4.74 3.19
N ARG A 504 -10.05 -5.65 3.90
CA ARG A 504 -8.66 -5.44 4.35
C ARG A 504 -7.70 -5.43 3.18
N ASP A 505 -7.85 -6.35 2.23
CA ASP A 505 -7.03 -6.45 1.01
C ASP A 505 -7.05 -5.17 0.16
N LYS A 506 -8.09 -4.35 0.34
CA LYS A 506 -8.27 -3.08 -0.39
C LYS A 506 -7.94 -1.86 0.46
N CYS A 507 -7.63 -2.02 1.75
CA CYS A 507 -7.38 -0.92 2.66
C CYS A 507 -6.10 -0.16 2.29
N THR A 508 -6.19 1.16 2.10
CA THR A 508 -5.03 2.04 1.87
C THR A 508 -3.97 1.94 2.96
N ARG A 509 -4.35 1.58 4.19
CA ARG A 509 -3.42 1.44 5.33
C ARG A 509 -2.38 0.33 5.12
N LEU A 510 -2.65 -0.66 4.25
CA LEU A 510 -1.66 -1.67 3.85
C LEU A 510 -0.37 -1.06 3.27
N ASP A 511 -0.45 0.10 2.62
CA ASP A 511 0.73 0.78 2.07
C ASP A 511 1.41 1.71 3.10
N TYR A 512 0.81 1.87 4.28
CA TYR A 512 1.42 2.53 5.41
C TYR A 512 2.12 1.51 6.29
N ASP A 513 1.34 0.63 6.92
CA ASP A 513 1.77 -0.37 7.89
C ASP A 513 0.97 -1.66 7.71
N LYS A 514 -0.19 -1.79 8.34
CA LYS A 514 -1.10 -2.95 8.24
C LYS A 514 -2.53 -2.52 7.99
N ALA A 515 -3.37 -3.39 7.42
CA ALA A 515 -4.78 -3.07 7.27
C ALA A 515 -5.46 -2.79 8.62
N ILE A 516 -6.58 -2.09 8.58
CA ILE A 516 -7.42 -1.86 9.77
C ILE A 516 -8.14 -3.16 10.13
N HIS A 517 -8.19 -3.50 11.42
CA HIS A 517 -8.98 -4.64 11.94
C HIS A 517 -10.48 -4.34 11.98
N MET A 518 -11.06 -4.14 10.80
CA MET A 518 -12.44 -3.72 10.58
C MET A 518 -13.49 -4.69 11.18
N ARG A 519 -13.16 -5.99 11.24
CA ARG A 519 -14.01 -7.03 11.81
C ARG A 519 -14.15 -6.85 13.32
N ASP A 520 -13.04 -6.62 14.01
CA ASP A 520 -13.02 -6.51 15.47
C ASP A 520 -13.69 -5.23 15.95
N VAL A 521 -13.53 -4.13 15.21
CA VAL A 521 -14.24 -2.87 15.45
C VAL A 521 -15.75 -3.04 15.27
N LYS A 522 -16.17 -3.78 14.24
CA LYS A 522 -17.59 -4.11 14.04
C LYS A 522 -18.13 -4.98 15.18
N LEU A 523 -17.37 -6.00 15.60
CA LEU A 523 -17.75 -6.85 16.72
C LEU A 523 -17.88 -6.05 18.01
N LYS A 524 -17.00 -5.06 18.22
CA LYS A 524 -17.12 -4.14 19.36
C LYS A 524 -18.44 -3.37 19.36
N ALA A 525 -18.87 -2.81 18.23
CA ALA A 525 -20.19 -2.15 18.13
C ALA A 525 -21.34 -3.12 18.41
N ALA A 526 -21.27 -4.33 17.85
CA ALA A 526 -22.27 -5.37 18.07
C ALA A 526 -22.37 -5.75 19.56
N ASP A 527 -21.24 -6.02 20.22
CA ASP A 527 -21.15 -6.40 21.64
C ASP A 527 -21.80 -5.37 22.57
N GLU A 528 -21.63 -4.07 22.30
CA GLU A 528 -22.16 -3.01 23.14
C GLU A 528 -23.64 -2.70 22.88
N SER A 529 -24.08 -2.74 21.61
CA SER A 529 -25.33 -2.09 21.21
C SER A 529 -26.32 -2.96 20.42
N GLN A 530 -26.00 -4.20 20.04
CA GLN A 530 -26.94 -4.99 19.23
C GLN A 530 -28.24 -5.36 19.98
N ASN A 531 -28.18 -5.62 21.28
CA ASN A 531 -29.38 -5.98 22.06
C ASN A 531 -30.34 -4.78 22.21
N SER A 532 -29.81 -3.58 22.43
CA SER A 532 -30.61 -2.34 22.45
C SER A 532 -31.17 -2.05 21.06
N TYR A 533 -30.37 -2.24 20.01
CA TYR A 533 -30.81 -2.12 18.61
C TYR A 533 -32.01 -3.03 18.32
N ILE A 534 -31.90 -4.34 18.60
CA ILE A 534 -32.98 -5.32 18.39
C ILE A 534 -34.25 -4.92 19.14
N SER A 535 -34.11 -4.48 20.40
CA SER A 535 -35.24 -4.06 21.23
C SER A 535 -35.95 -2.81 20.68
N GLY A 536 -35.27 -2.01 19.86
CA GLY A 536 -35.80 -0.82 19.22
C GLY A 536 -36.43 -1.07 17.84
N ILE A 537 -36.23 -2.25 17.24
CA ILE A 537 -36.80 -2.59 15.93
C ILE A 537 -38.32 -2.67 16.04
N THR A 538 -39.00 -1.95 15.15
CA THR A 538 -40.44 -2.10 14.91
C THR A 538 -40.63 -2.59 13.50
N ALA A 539 -41.21 -3.79 13.34
CA ALA A 539 -41.44 -4.40 12.04
C ALA A 539 -42.16 -3.43 11.09
N SER A 540 -41.55 -3.15 9.94
CA SER A 540 -42.10 -2.23 8.94
C SER A 540 -43.49 -2.66 8.47
N GLU A 541 -44.36 -1.69 8.19
CA GLU A 541 -45.63 -1.95 7.50
C GLU A 541 -45.37 -2.50 6.10
N LEU A 542 -46.27 -3.37 5.63
CA LEU A 542 -46.23 -3.87 4.25
C LEU A 542 -46.60 -2.73 3.29
N ARG A 543 -45.79 -2.54 2.24
CA ARG A 543 -45.91 -1.46 1.24
C ARG A 543 -46.30 -1.96 -0.15
N THR A 544 -46.36 -3.29 -0.32
CA THR A 544 -46.85 -3.97 -1.52
C THR A 544 -47.73 -5.15 -1.11
N ASP A 545 -48.62 -5.59 -2.00
CA ASP A 545 -49.39 -6.83 -1.83
C ASP A 545 -48.62 -8.07 -2.34
N LYS A 546 -47.44 -7.84 -2.92
CA LYS A 546 -46.54 -8.89 -3.43
C LYS A 546 -45.80 -9.61 -2.32
N LYS A 547 -45.63 -10.91 -2.52
CA LYS A 547 -44.99 -11.80 -1.54
C LYS A 547 -43.74 -12.45 -2.11
N ALA A 548 -42.73 -12.62 -1.26
CA ALA A 548 -41.50 -13.32 -1.59
C ALA A 548 -41.32 -14.56 -0.71
N VAL A 549 -40.82 -15.63 -1.29
CA VAL A 549 -40.34 -16.81 -0.56
C VAL A 549 -38.83 -16.98 -0.74
N VAL A 550 -38.15 -17.22 0.37
CA VAL A 550 -36.72 -17.53 0.41
C VAL A 550 -36.53 -18.99 0.80
N ILE A 551 -35.81 -19.75 -0.02
CA ILE A 551 -35.54 -21.17 0.22
C ILE A 551 -34.12 -21.32 0.77
N GLY A 552 -34.01 -21.62 2.06
CA GLY A 552 -32.76 -21.74 2.82
C GLY A 552 -32.53 -20.55 3.75
N ALA A 553 -32.34 -20.82 5.04
CA ALA A 553 -32.08 -19.82 6.06
C ALA A 553 -30.57 -19.66 6.33
N GLY A 554 -29.71 -19.78 5.32
CA GLY A 554 -28.28 -19.40 5.42
C GLY A 554 -28.08 -17.88 5.45
N PRO A 555 -26.84 -17.37 5.57
CA PRO A 555 -26.58 -15.92 5.60
C PRO A 555 -27.13 -15.15 4.40
N GLY A 556 -27.03 -15.74 3.19
CA GLY A 556 -27.65 -15.14 1.99
C GLY A 556 -29.18 -15.07 2.11
N GLY A 557 -29.85 -16.17 2.46
CA GLY A 557 -31.30 -16.19 2.60
C GLY A 557 -31.83 -15.25 3.67
N ILE A 558 -31.18 -15.21 4.83
CA ILE A 558 -31.54 -14.29 5.93
C ILE A 558 -31.35 -12.83 5.51
N SER A 559 -30.27 -12.52 4.80
CA SER A 559 -30.05 -11.16 4.29
C SER A 559 -31.12 -10.75 3.29
N ALA A 560 -31.44 -11.62 2.32
CA ALA A 560 -32.52 -11.36 1.36
C ALA A 560 -33.85 -11.11 2.07
N ALA A 561 -34.16 -11.92 3.08
CA ALA A 561 -35.38 -11.80 3.85
C ALA A 561 -35.45 -10.49 4.65
N ILE A 562 -34.39 -10.12 5.37
CA ILE A 562 -34.32 -8.85 6.11
C ILE A 562 -34.48 -7.65 5.15
N TYR A 563 -33.70 -7.61 4.07
CA TYR A 563 -33.69 -6.46 3.15
C TYR A 563 -35.05 -6.25 2.49
N LEU A 564 -35.74 -7.32 2.11
CA LEU A 564 -37.09 -7.23 1.56
C LEU A 564 -38.12 -6.85 2.64
N ARG A 565 -38.04 -7.49 3.80
CA ARG A 565 -39.03 -7.32 4.88
C ARG A 565 -39.02 -5.92 5.47
N ARG A 566 -37.85 -5.37 5.78
CA ARG A 566 -37.72 -4.03 6.36
C ARG A 566 -38.14 -2.91 5.40
N ASN A 567 -38.14 -3.18 4.09
CA ASN A 567 -38.64 -2.28 3.04
C ASN A 567 -40.12 -2.49 2.68
N GLY A 568 -40.82 -3.39 3.38
CA GLY A 568 -42.28 -3.54 3.28
C GLY A 568 -42.78 -4.64 2.35
N VAL A 569 -41.95 -5.64 2.01
CA VAL A 569 -42.38 -6.86 1.30
C VAL A 569 -42.69 -7.96 2.33
N GLU A 570 -43.75 -8.74 2.15
CA GLU A 570 -44.01 -9.91 3.00
C GLU A 570 -43.08 -11.05 2.59
N VAL A 571 -42.38 -11.65 3.56
CA VAL A 571 -41.36 -12.67 3.30
C VAL A 571 -41.51 -13.89 4.19
N ASP A 572 -41.59 -15.06 3.55
CA ASP A 572 -41.50 -16.36 4.19
C ASP A 572 -40.15 -17.03 3.88
N VAL A 573 -39.52 -17.63 4.89
CA VAL A 573 -38.26 -18.37 4.76
C VAL A 573 -38.51 -19.85 5.05
N TYR A 574 -38.31 -20.71 4.05
CA TYR A 574 -38.38 -22.15 4.19
C TYR A 574 -36.98 -22.74 4.43
N GLU A 575 -36.78 -23.38 5.58
CA GLU A 575 -35.52 -24.03 5.96
C GLU A 575 -35.72 -25.53 6.20
N LYS A 576 -34.84 -26.35 5.63
CA LYS A 576 -34.91 -27.81 5.72
C LYS A 576 -34.53 -28.33 7.11
N ARG A 577 -33.65 -27.63 7.83
CA ARG A 577 -33.17 -27.97 9.18
C ARG A 577 -33.97 -27.25 10.26
N ALA A 578 -33.64 -27.53 11.53
CA ALA A 578 -34.39 -27.05 12.69
C ALA A 578 -34.07 -25.61 13.14
N LYS A 579 -32.96 -25.02 12.66
CA LYS A 579 -32.46 -23.70 13.07
C LYS A 579 -31.84 -22.96 11.87
N SER A 580 -31.64 -21.66 12.05
CA SER A 580 -31.14 -20.71 11.06
C SER A 580 -29.60 -20.77 10.85
N HIS A 581 -29.13 -19.98 9.87
CA HIS A 581 -27.75 -19.69 9.48
C HIS A 581 -26.93 -20.81 8.82
N GLY A 582 -27.55 -21.94 8.46
CA GLY A 582 -26.95 -22.93 7.57
C GLY A 582 -25.56 -23.41 8.01
N ILE A 583 -24.57 -23.38 7.11
CA ILE A 583 -23.18 -23.84 7.38
C ILE A 583 -22.59 -23.19 8.64
N VAL A 584 -22.86 -21.89 8.88
CA VAL A 584 -22.36 -21.18 10.07
C VAL A 584 -22.81 -21.88 11.35
N ARG A 585 -24.06 -22.34 11.40
CA ARG A 585 -24.57 -23.06 12.56
C ARG A 585 -24.17 -24.51 12.57
N TYR A 586 -24.28 -25.22 11.44
CA TYR A 586 -24.22 -26.67 11.45
C TYR A 586 -22.82 -27.26 11.25
N ALA A 587 -21.88 -26.50 10.68
CA ALA A 587 -20.54 -26.99 10.40
C ALA A 587 -19.44 -26.22 11.13
N ILE A 588 -19.54 -24.89 11.22
CA ILE A 588 -18.46 -24.11 11.84
C ILE A 588 -18.33 -24.48 13.34
N PRO A 589 -17.12 -24.82 13.83
CA PRO A 589 -16.91 -25.27 15.21
C PRO A 589 -17.27 -24.22 16.28
N GLU A 590 -17.61 -24.71 17.48
CA GLU A 590 -18.00 -23.86 18.62
C GLU A 590 -16.87 -22.92 19.09
N PHE A 591 -15.60 -23.32 18.92
CA PHE A 591 -14.46 -22.47 19.27
C PHE A 591 -14.29 -21.26 18.33
N ARG A 592 -14.96 -21.27 17.18
CA ARG A 592 -14.99 -20.16 16.23
C ARG A 592 -16.16 -19.23 16.53
N ILE A 593 -17.36 -19.79 16.69
CA ILE A 593 -18.58 -19.03 16.98
C ILE A 593 -19.56 -19.89 17.80
N SER A 594 -20.16 -19.31 18.84
CA SER A 594 -21.13 -20.00 19.68
C SER A 594 -22.55 -19.93 19.13
N GLU A 595 -23.43 -20.84 19.57
CA GLU A 595 -24.85 -20.79 19.20
C GLU A 595 -25.51 -19.46 19.60
N GLU A 596 -25.17 -18.91 20.77
CA GLU A 596 -25.74 -17.66 21.27
C GLU A 596 -25.38 -16.47 20.37
N LEU A 597 -24.14 -16.43 19.86
CA LEU A 597 -23.70 -15.38 18.95
C LEU A 597 -24.43 -15.45 17.60
N ILE A 598 -24.75 -16.66 17.13
CA ILE A 598 -25.56 -16.85 15.91
C ILE A 598 -27.01 -16.44 16.17
N ASP A 599 -27.55 -16.75 17.35
CA ASP A 599 -28.93 -16.40 17.73
C ASP A 599 -29.15 -14.89 17.79
N ARG A 600 -28.16 -14.10 18.23
CA ARG A 600 -28.22 -12.62 18.22
C ARG A 600 -28.53 -12.03 16.83
N ASP A 601 -27.96 -12.59 15.77
CA ASP A 601 -28.23 -12.12 14.40
C ASP A 601 -29.57 -12.66 13.86
N TYR A 602 -29.98 -13.84 14.31
CA TYR A 602 -31.31 -14.39 13.99
C TYR A 602 -32.44 -13.53 14.59
N GLU A 603 -32.25 -13.03 15.81
CA GLU A 603 -33.22 -12.17 16.48
C GLU A 603 -33.47 -10.85 15.73
N ILE A 604 -32.48 -10.32 15.00
CA ILE A 604 -32.70 -9.17 14.09
C ILE A 604 -33.76 -9.53 13.06
N ALA A 605 -33.63 -10.66 12.36
CA ALA A 605 -34.58 -11.07 11.33
C ALA A 605 -36.01 -11.26 11.87
N VAL A 606 -36.12 -11.82 13.08
CA VAL A 606 -37.40 -12.01 13.76
C VAL A 606 -38.02 -10.66 14.12
N ALA A 607 -37.24 -9.74 14.68
CA ALA A 607 -37.72 -8.40 15.06
C ALA A 607 -38.18 -7.56 13.85
N GLU A 608 -37.53 -7.72 12.69
CA GLU A 608 -37.95 -7.12 11.42
C GLU A 608 -39.28 -7.71 10.89
N GLY A 609 -39.72 -8.85 11.42
CA GLY A 609 -40.98 -9.50 11.08
C GLY A 609 -40.89 -10.51 9.95
N VAL A 610 -39.73 -11.17 9.78
CA VAL A 610 -39.55 -12.29 8.84
C VAL A 610 -40.25 -13.55 9.37
N ASN A 611 -40.98 -14.25 8.52
CA ASN A 611 -41.67 -15.49 8.88
C ASN A 611 -40.80 -16.72 8.58
N PHE A 612 -40.42 -17.47 9.61
CA PHE A 612 -39.58 -18.67 9.44
C PHE A 612 -40.37 -19.97 9.56
N HIS A 613 -40.11 -20.88 8.64
CA HIS A 613 -40.69 -22.22 8.57
C HIS A 613 -39.56 -23.25 8.56
N PHE A 614 -39.26 -23.82 9.71
CA PHE A 614 -38.18 -24.81 9.89
C PHE A 614 -38.66 -26.25 9.66
N ASN A 615 -37.71 -27.15 9.44
CA ASN A 615 -37.96 -28.58 9.16
C ASN A 615 -38.85 -28.84 7.94
N CYS A 616 -38.74 -27.98 6.92
CA CYS A 616 -39.50 -28.13 5.68
C CYS A 616 -38.96 -29.26 4.80
N ASP A 617 -39.83 -29.89 4.01
CA ASP A 617 -39.42 -30.82 2.95
C ASP A 617 -38.65 -30.03 1.87
N PRO A 618 -37.37 -30.35 1.60
CA PRO A 618 -36.58 -29.65 0.58
C PRO A 618 -37.08 -29.87 -0.85
N ASN A 619 -38.06 -30.75 -1.07
CA ASN A 619 -38.62 -31.05 -2.39
C ASN A 619 -39.67 -30.03 -2.87
N PHE A 620 -39.28 -28.76 -2.98
CA PHE A 620 -40.17 -27.69 -3.48
C PHE A 620 -40.58 -27.88 -4.94
N ASP A 621 -41.75 -27.35 -5.31
CA ASP A 621 -42.27 -27.32 -6.68
C ASP A 621 -42.53 -25.85 -7.05
N LEU A 622 -41.85 -25.36 -8.09
CA LEU A 622 -41.92 -23.96 -8.50
C LEU A 622 -43.34 -23.55 -8.89
N ALA A 623 -44.12 -24.43 -9.53
CA ALA A 623 -45.48 -24.11 -9.94
C ALA A 623 -46.38 -23.85 -8.72
N LYS A 624 -46.21 -24.63 -7.65
CA LYS A 624 -46.94 -24.45 -6.39
C LYS A 624 -46.50 -23.20 -5.64
N LEU A 625 -45.19 -22.95 -5.58
CA LEU A 625 -44.69 -21.73 -4.94
C LEU A 625 -45.25 -20.47 -5.62
N ARG A 626 -45.41 -20.49 -6.95
CA ARG A 626 -46.02 -19.39 -7.71
C ARG A 626 -47.51 -19.17 -7.45
N GLU A 627 -48.20 -20.10 -6.78
CA GLU A 627 -49.61 -19.89 -6.38
C GLU A 627 -49.70 -18.91 -5.20
N ASP A 628 -48.69 -18.91 -4.32
CA ASP A 628 -48.68 -18.14 -3.07
C ASP A 628 -47.69 -16.96 -3.07
N TYR A 629 -46.67 -17.00 -3.94
CA TYR A 629 -45.57 -16.03 -3.96
C TYR A 629 -45.28 -15.50 -5.36
N ASP A 630 -45.01 -14.20 -5.45
CA ASP A 630 -44.64 -13.52 -6.70
C ASP A 630 -43.14 -13.62 -7.01
N TYR A 631 -42.31 -13.76 -5.96
CA TYR A 631 -40.86 -13.83 -6.04
C TYR A 631 -40.30 -15.05 -5.29
N VAL A 632 -39.33 -15.74 -5.91
CA VAL A 632 -38.64 -16.89 -5.30
C VAL A 632 -37.14 -16.61 -5.24
N VAL A 633 -36.54 -16.68 -4.05
CA VAL A 633 -35.10 -16.54 -3.86
C VAL A 633 -34.53 -17.86 -3.35
N VAL A 634 -33.70 -18.51 -4.17
CA VAL A 634 -33.06 -19.79 -3.83
C VAL A 634 -31.70 -19.52 -3.18
N ALA A 635 -31.55 -19.93 -1.91
CA ALA A 635 -30.38 -19.70 -1.06
C ALA A 635 -29.94 -20.97 -0.32
N VAL A 636 -30.02 -22.13 -0.99
CA VAL A 636 -29.84 -23.46 -0.38
C VAL A 636 -28.37 -23.83 -0.06
N GLY A 637 -27.39 -23.06 -0.55
CA GLY A 637 -25.96 -23.25 -0.29
C GLY A 637 -25.31 -24.44 -1.01
N ALA A 638 -24.02 -24.69 -0.72
CA ALA A 638 -23.23 -25.79 -1.27
C ALA A 638 -22.95 -26.85 -0.18
N TRP A 639 -23.75 -27.92 -0.15
CA TRP A 639 -23.68 -28.97 0.89
C TRP A 639 -23.15 -30.31 0.38
N SER A 640 -22.87 -30.45 -0.92
CA SER A 640 -22.39 -31.70 -1.50
C SER A 640 -20.87 -31.83 -1.35
N GLU A 641 -20.38 -33.06 -1.31
CA GLU A 641 -18.95 -33.35 -1.10
C GLU A 641 -18.05 -32.69 -2.15
N GLY A 642 -16.83 -32.37 -1.73
CA GLY A 642 -15.77 -31.87 -2.59
C GLY A 642 -15.21 -32.91 -3.55
N ARG A 643 -14.19 -32.52 -4.32
CA ARG A 643 -13.42 -33.51 -5.11
C ARG A 643 -12.51 -34.29 -4.17
N ASN A 644 -12.52 -35.61 -4.25
CA ASN A 644 -11.64 -36.41 -3.43
C ASN A 644 -10.16 -36.07 -3.70
N PRO A 645 -9.31 -35.88 -2.67
CA PRO A 645 -7.91 -35.53 -2.85
C PRO A 645 -7.04 -36.67 -3.39
N VAL A 646 -7.49 -37.93 -3.31
CA VAL A 646 -6.75 -39.09 -3.80
C VAL A 646 -7.42 -39.73 -5.01
N ARG A 647 -6.64 -40.47 -5.81
CA ARG A 647 -7.16 -41.25 -6.94
C ARG A 647 -7.66 -42.62 -6.49
N GLU A 648 -6.94 -43.27 -5.58
CA GLU A 648 -7.24 -44.61 -5.05
C GLU A 648 -7.54 -44.56 -3.55
N GLY A 649 -8.53 -45.32 -3.09
CA GLY A 649 -8.96 -45.35 -1.67
C GLY A 649 -9.83 -44.17 -1.25
N GLN A 650 -10.58 -43.59 -2.18
CA GLN A 650 -11.43 -42.41 -1.96
C GLN A 650 -12.47 -42.63 -0.84
N ASP A 651 -12.98 -43.85 -0.70
CA ASP A 651 -13.95 -44.28 0.32
C ASP A 651 -13.39 -44.25 1.76
N LYS A 652 -12.07 -44.13 1.90
CA LYS A 652 -11.38 -44.07 3.19
C LYS A 652 -11.02 -42.64 3.61
N VAL A 653 -11.23 -41.66 2.72
CA VAL A 653 -11.01 -40.25 3.02
C VAL A 653 -12.33 -39.64 3.48
N HIS A 654 -12.29 -38.93 4.61
CA HIS A 654 -13.46 -38.29 5.18
C HIS A 654 -13.65 -36.88 4.62
N ASP A 655 -14.86 -36.54 4.18
CA ASP A 655 -15.17 -35.19 3.72
C ASP A 655 -15.14 -34.19 4.90
N ALA A 656 -14.51 -33.03 4.68
CA ALA A 656 -14.35 -32.02 5.71
C ALA A 656 -15.69 -31.53 6.30
N LEU A 657 -16.69 -31.28 5.46
CA LEU A 657 -17.99 -30.78 5.91
C LEU A 657 -18.72 -31.84 6.74
N GLU A 658 -18.65 -33.11 6.31
CA GLU A 658 -19.23 -34.23 7.06
C GLU A 658 -18.58 -34.38 8.45
N VAL A 659 -17.25 -34.31 8.53
CA VAL A 659 -16.51 -34.39 9.80
C VAL A 659 -16.92 -33.28 10.76
N LEU A 660 -16.95 -32.04 10.27
CA LEU A 660 -17.33 -30.86 11.06
C LEU A 660 -18.77 -30.96 11.59
N ILE A 661 -19.72 -31.35 10.73
CA ILE A 661 -21.13 -31.52 11.13
C ILE A 661 -21.27 -32.64 12.18
N LYS A 662 -20.65 -33.81 11.94
CA LYS A 662 -20.73 -34.94 12.87
C LYS A 662 -20.12 -34.60 14.22
N ALA A 663 -19.01 -33.86 14.24
CA ALA A 663 -18.38 -33.43 15.47
C ALA A 663 -19.29 -32.49 16.28
N LYS A 664 -20.04 -31.61 15.60
CA LYS A 664 -21.00 -30.70 16.24
C LYS A 664 -22.25 -31.44 16.76
N GLU A 665 -22.75 -32.41 16.01
CA GLU A 665 -23.96 -33.17 16.37
C GLU A 665 -23.69 -34.24 17.46
N ASN A 666 -22.54 -34.91 17.41
CA ASN A 666 -22.27 -36.11 18.21
C ASN A 666 -21.09 -35.96 19.19
N GLY A 667 -20.34 -34.85 19.15
CA GLY A 667 -19.14 -34.64 19.95
C GLY A 667 -17.87 -35.25 19.35
N ALA A 668 -16.92 -35.63 20.20
CA ALA A 668 -15.60 -36.10 19.76
C ALA A 668 -15.68 -37.36 18.86
N LEU A 669 -15.04 -37.29 17.69
CA LEU A 669 -14.90 -38.40 16.75
C LEU A 669 -13.67 -39.24 17.11
N ASP A 670 -13.71 -40.55 16.84
CA ASP A 670 -12.50 -41.38 16.94
C ASP A 670 -11.63 -41.17 15.69
N MET A 671 -10.58 -40.36 15.84
CA MET A 671 -9.65 -39.99 14.77
C MET A 671 -8.28 -40.68 14.91
N GLY A 672 -8.11 -41.59 15.87
CA GLY A 672 -6.81 -42.16 16.19
C GLY A 672 -5.80 -41.13 16.70
N LYS A 673 -4.50 -41.35 16.43
CA LYS A 673 -3.40 -40.52 16.95
C LYS A 673 -2.84 -39.53 15.93
N ARG A 674 -2.90 -39.86 14.64
CA ARG A 674 -2.28 -39.08 13.55
C ARG A 674 -3.32 -38.73 12.50
N VAL A 675 -3.57 -37.44 12.30
CA VAL A 675 -4.56 -36.93 11.35
C VAL A 675 -3.89 -36.13 10.24
N ALA A 676 -4.27 -36.35 9.00
CA ALA A 676 -3.91 -35.48 7.87
C ALA A 676 -5.13 -34.72 7.38
N VAL A 677 -4.97 -33.41 7.13
CA VAL A 677 -5.97 -32.57 6.49
C VAL A 677 -5.44 -32.13 5.13
N VAL A 678 -6.08 -32.58 4.05
CA VAL A 678 -5.65 -32.27 2.68
C VAL A 678 -6.41 -31.05 2.15
N GLY A 679 -5.71 -29.92 2.06
CA GLY A 679 -6.29 -28.63 1.70
C GLY A 679 -5.67 -27.50 2.53
N ALA A 680 -5.90 -26.24 2.15
CA ALA A 680 -5.32 -25.09 2.85
C ALA A 680 -6.22 -23.84 2.85
N GLY A 681 -7.54 -24.03 2.76
CA GLY A 681 -8.52 -22.95 2.97
C GLY A 681 -9.01 -22.92 4.43
N ASP A 682 -9.87 -21.96 4.79
CA ASP A 682 -10.36 -21.80 6.16
C ASP A 682 -11.01 -23.09 6.72
N VAL A 683 -11.76 -23.82 5.88
CA VAL A 683 -12.34 -25.13 6.27
C VAL A 683 -11.25 -26.14 6.66
N ALA A 684 -10.09 -26.13 5.98
CA ALA A 684 -8.97 -26.99 6.34
C ALA A 684 -8.39 -26.60 7.70
N MET A 685 -8.31 -25.30 8.00
CA MET A 685 -7.85 -24.79 9.29
C MET A 685 -8.83 -25.20 10.41
N ASP A 686 -10.13 -25.07 10.19
CA ASP A 686 -11.16 -25.51 11.14
C ASP A 686 -11.08 -27.02 11.40
N CYS A 687 -10.91 -27.84 10.36
CA CYS A 687 -10.72 -29.28 10.50
C CYS A 687 -9.44 -29.63 11.26
N ALA A 688 -8.33 -28.95 10.98
CA ALA A 688 -7.06 -29.21 11.63
C ALA A 688 -7.10 -28.86 13.13
N ARG A 689 -7.67 -27.71 13.48
CA ARG A 689 -7.86 -27.28 14.87
C ARG A 689 -8.85 -28.17 15.61
N LEU A 690 -9.96 -28.55 14.98
CA LEU A 690 -10.90 -29.53 15.54
C LEU A 690 -10.19 -30.86 15.82
N ALA A 691 -9.44 -31.40 14.86
CA ALA A 691 -8.70 -32.63 15.02
C ALA A 691 -7.68 -32.52 16.17
N LYS A 692 -6.95 -31.40 16.25
CA LYS A 692 -5.96 -31.16 17.30
C LYS A 692 -6.58 -31.10 18.71
N ARG A 693 -7.81 -30.60 18.81
CA ARG A 693 -8.60 -30.53 20.05
C ARG A 693 -9.31 -31.85 20.40
N THR A 694 -9.33 -32.81 19.48
CA THR A 694 -10.01 -34.09 19.68
C THR A 694 -9.18 -35.02 20.56
N ALA A 695 -9.82 -35.60 21.57
CA ALA A 695 -9.14 -36.48 22.53
C ALA A 695 -8.53 -37.71 21.83
N GLY A 696 -7.25 -37.99 22.11
CA GLY A 696 -6.52 -39.12 21.53
C GLY A 696 -5.62 -38.75 20.34
N VAL A 697 -5.86 -37.60 19.71
CA VAL A 697 -5.01 -37.09 18.62
C VAL A 697 -3.72 -36.50 19.19
N GLU A 698 -2.58 -36.96 18.68
CA GLU A 698 -1.24 -36.51 19.07
C GLU A 698 -0.63 -35.60 17.99
N HIS A 699 -0.84 -35.93 16.72
CA HIS A 699 -0.27 -35.24 15.56
C HIS A 699 -1.34 -34.87 14.52
N VAL A 700 -1.27 -33.64 14.01
CA VAL A 700 -2.13 -33.16 12.93
C VAL A 700 -1.25 -32.44 11.91
N ASP A 701 -1.38 -32.81 10.64
CA ASP A 701 -0.69 -32.14 9.54
C ASP A 701 -1.65 -31.61 8.51
N ILE A 702 -1.43 -30.37 8.07
CA ILE A 702 -1.98 -29.81 6.85
C ILE A 702 -1.10 -30.27 5.68
N VAL A 703 -1.67 -30.96 4.71
CA VAL A 703 -0.98 -31.41 3.49
C VAL A 703 -1.36 -30.49 2.35
N TYR A 704 -0.39 -29.73 1.83
CA TYR A 704 -0.63 -28.73 0.80
C TYR A 704 0.35 -28.82 -0.37
N ARG A 705 -0.20 -28.74 -1.58
CA ARG A 705 0.56 -28.87 -2.82
C ARG A 705 1.39 -27.64 -3.21
N ARG A 706 1.28 -26.52 -2.47
CA ARG A 706 2.05 -25.28 -2.64
C ARG A 706 2.66 -24.86 -1.29
N THR A 707 3.26 -23.67 -1.25
CA THR A 707 3.78 -23.04 -0.03
C THR A 707 2.74 -22.12 0.62
N GLU A 708 3.01 -21.70 1.85
CA GLU A 708 2.21 -20.84 2.74
C GLU A 708 1.73 -19.59 2.02
N ALA A 709 2.62 -18.96 1.24
CA ALA A 709 2.35 -17.75 0.48
C ALA A 709 1.14 -17.88 -0.47
N TYR A 710 0.82 -19.09 -0.92
CA TYR A 710 -0.30 -19.37 -1.82
C TYR A 710 -1.48 -20.07 -1.13
N MET A 711 -1.51 -20.18 0.20
CA MET A 711 -2.64 -20.76 0.93
C MET A 711 -3.88 -19.86 0.80
N PRO A 712 -5.05 -20.41 0.46
CA PRO A 712 -6.30 -19.65 0.43
C PRO A 712 -6.82 -19.22 1.80
N ALA A 713 -6.40 -19.88 2.89
CA ALA A 713 -6.84 -19.53 4.24
C ALA A 713 -6.39 -18.12 4.61
N SER A 714 -7.21 -17.42 5.39
CA SER A 714 -6.78 -16.14 5.95
C SER A 714 -5.57 -16.32 6.86
N GLN A 715 -4.73 -15.29 6.95
CA GLN A 715 -3.49 -15.36 7.73
C GLN A 715 -3.77 -15.64 9.21
N ASP A 716 -4.79 -15.01 9.79
CA ASP A 716 -5.22 -15.23 11.17
C ASP A 716 -5.56 -16.72 11.44
N GLU A 717 -6.31 -17.37 10.54
CA GLU A 717 -6.66 -18.79 10.71
C GLU A 717 -5.45 -19.72 10.66
N TYR A 718 -4.50 -19.40 9.78
CA TYR A 718 -3.27 -20.17 9.64
C TYR A 718 -2.40 -20.03 10.90
N GLU A 719 -2.24 -18.80 11.40
CA GLU A 719 -1.46 -18.51 12.61
C GLU A 719 -2.07 -19.18 13.85
N ASP A 720 -3.40 -19.15 13.99
CA ASP A 720 -4.14 -19.87 15.03
C ASP A 720 -3.87 -21.38 14.98
N ALA A 721 -3.90 -21.98 13.79
CA ALA A 721 -3.63 -23.42 13.63
C ALA A 721 -2.20 -23.78 14.03
N LEU A 722 -1.21 -22.98 13.62
CA LEU A 722 0.19 -23.16 14.02
C LEU A 722 0.38 -23.00 15.53
N ALA A 723 -0.26 -22.01 16.15
CA ALA A 723 -0.20 -21.78 17.59
C ALA A 723 -0.77 -22.95 18.41
N GLU A 724 -1.73 -23.69 17.85
CA GLU A 724 -2.26 -24.94 18.42
C GLU A 724 -1.36 -26.16 18.18
N GLY A 725 -0.24 -26.01 17.46
CA GLY A 725 0.72 -27.08 17.17
C GLY A 725 0.29 -28.01 16.03
N VAL A 726 -0.42 -27.47 15.04
CA VAL A 726 -0.68 -28.12 13.75
C VAL A 726 0.58 -28.02 12.88
N GLY A 727 1.02 -29.15 12.31
CA GLY A 727 2.11 -29.20 11.34
C GLY A 727 1.66 -28.85 9.93
N VAL A 728 2.60 -28.44 9.07
CA VAL A 728 2.33 -28.12 7.67
C VAL A 728 3.35 -28.85 6.79
N LEU A 729 2.83 -29.61 5.83
CA LEU A 729 3.60 -30.31 4.80
C LEU A 729 3.34 -29.63 3.45
N GLU A 730 4.23 -28.70 3.11
CA GLU A 730 4.20 -27.96 1.85
C GLU A 730 4.78 -28.75 0.69
N LEU A 731 4.39 -28.38 -0.53
CA LEU A 731 4.86 -29.01 -1.76
C LEU A 731 4.65 -30.53 -1.77
N VAL A 732 3.50 -30.98 -1.26
CA VAL A 732 3.12 -32.39 -1.21
C VAL A 732 1.67 -32.55 -1.68
N ALA A 733 1.41 -33.45 -2.63
CA ALA A 733 0.05 -33.79 -3.06
C ALA A 733 -0.26 -35.27 -2.86
N PRO A 734 -1.39 -35.63 -2.22
CA PRO A 734 -1.79 -37.01 -2.05
C PRO A 734 -2.14 -37.74 -3.36
N VAL A 735 -1.89 -39.04 -3.39
CA VAL A 735 -2.14 -39.92 -4.55
C VAL A 735 -3.07 -41.07 -4.19
N SER A 736 -2.82 -41.75 -3.08
CA SER A 736 -3.64 -42.84 -2.58
C SER A 736 -3.67 -42.91 -1.05
N TYR A 737 -4.73 -43.49 -0.49
CA TYR A 737 -4.84 -43.76 0.94
C TYR A 737 -5.43 -45.15 1.18
N ASP A 738 -4.75 -45.98 2.00
CA ASP A 738 -5.20 -47.36 2.26
C ASP A 738 -5.90 -47.55 3.63
N GLY A 739 -6.09 -46.47 4.39
CA GLY A 739 -6.62 -46.51 5.76
C GLY A 739 -5.53 -46.45 6.84
N LYS A 740 -4.25 -46.46 6.44
CA LYS A 740 -3.13 -46.21 7.35
C LYS A 740 -2.01 -45.39 6.70
N THR A 741 -1.71 -45.65 5.43
CA THR A 741 -0.62 -45.01 4.69
C THR A 741 -1.19 -44.09 3.61
N LEU A 742 -0.85 -42.79 3.72
CA LEU A 742 -1.14 -41.75 2.74
C LEU A 742 0.08 -41.58 1.84
N ARG A 743 0.00 -42.13 0.63
CA ARG A 743 1.04 -41.98 -0.38
C ARG A 743 0.91 -40.61 -1.03
N CYS A 744 1.97 -39.83 -0.97
CA CYS A 744 2.02 -38.49 -1.55
C CYS A 744 3.16 -38.37 -2.56
N GLU A 745 2.98 -37.50 -3.54
CA GLU A 745 4.00 -37.07 -4.48
C GLU A 745 4.55 -35.70 -4.05
N LYS A 746 5.86 -35.51 -4.16
CA LYS A 746 6.51 -34.22 -3.95
C LYS A 746 6.25 -33.31 -5.14
N MET A 747 6.02 -32.03 -4.85
CA MET A 747 5.68 -31.00 -5.82
C MET A 747 6.83 -30.00 -5.96
N GLU A 748 6.84 -29.30 -7.08
CA GLU A 748 7.60 -28.08 -7.29
C GLU A 748 6.69 -26.98 -7.86
N LEU A 749 7.00 -25.72 -7.57
CA LEU A 749 6.27 -24.59 -8.11
C LEU A 749 6.72 -24.32 -9.56
N GLY A 750 5.77 -24.23 -10.48
CA GLY A 750 5.99 -23.81 -11.86
C GLY A 750 5.59 -22.35 -12.11
N ASP A 751 5.30 -22.02 -13.38
CA ASP A 751 4.88 -20.67 -13.80
C ASP A 751 3.53 -20.26 -13.19
N TYR A 752 3.26 -18.95 -13.17
CA TYR A 752 1.97 -18.42 -12.76
C TYR A 752 0.83 -18.93 -13.65
N ASP A 753 -0.25 -19.39 -13.02
CA ASP A 753 -1.50 -19.73 -13.69
C ASP A 753 -2.42 -18.51 -13.85
N ALA A 754 -3.51 -18.65 -14.59
CA ALA A 754 -4.48 -17.58 -14.83
C ALA A 754 -5.17 -17.04 -13.54
N SER A 755 -5.00 -17.72 -12.40
CA SER A 755 -5.48 -17.24 -11.10
C SER A 755 -4.44 -16.40 -10.34
N GLY A 756 -3.27 -16.16 -10.94
CA GLY A 756 -2.17 -15.41 -10.32
C GLY A 756 -1.39 -16.22 -9.28
N ARG A 757 -1.53 -17.55 -9.25
CA ARG A 757 -0.78 -18.43 -8.35
C ARG A 757 0.20 -19.28 -9.14
N LYS A 758 1.32 -19.68 -8.55
CA LYS A 758 2.21 -20.65 -9.20
C LYS A 758 1.49 -21.98 -9.45
N SER A 759 1.64 -22.50 -10.66
CA SER A 759 1.27 -23.86 -11.01
C SER A 759 2.10 -24.86 -10.20
N VAL A 760 1.69 -26.12 -10.17
CA VAL A 760 2.38 -27.17 -9.42
C VAL A 760 2.65 -28.34 -10.34
N ASN A 761 3.91 -28.78 -10.36
CA ASN A 761 4.35 -29.94 -11.12
C ASN A 761 4.75 -31.04 -10.14
N GLY A 762 4.36 -32.28 -10.45
CA GLY A 762 4.82 -33.45 -9.71
C GLY A 762 6.25 -33.78 -10.11
N THR A 763 7.12 -34.04 -9.12
CA THR A 763 8.53 -34.36 -9.38
C THR A 763 8.73 -35.84 -9.73
N GLY A 764 7.71 -36.68 -9.59
CA GLY A 764 7.82 -38.14 -9.64
C GLY A 764 8.46 -38.78 -8.41
N GLU A 765 8.85 -38.00 -7.39
CA GLU A 765 9.31 -38.51 -6.10
C GLU A 765 8.12 -38.73 -5.16
N PHE A 766 8.04 -39.90 -4.52
CA PHE A 766 6.93 -40.28 -3.65
C PHE A 766 7.39 -40.52 -2.21
N ALA A 767 6.53 -40.17 -1.26
CA ALA A 767 6.70 -40.45 0.16
C ALA A 767 5.43 -41.09 0.73
N ASP A 768 5.61 -42.09 1.59
CA ASP A 768 4.54 -42.76 2.30
C ASP A 768 4.48 -42.21 3.74
N LEU A 769 3.34 -41.65 4.13
CA LEU A 769 3.13 -41.02 5.43
C LEU A 769 2.03 -41.75 6.21
N ASP A 770 2.29 -42.08 7.47
CA ASP A 770 1.32 -42.81 8.31
C ASP A 770 0.30 -41.87 8.97
N TYR A 771 -0.98 -42.09 8.69
CA TYR A 771 -2.13 -41.39 9.27
C TYR A 771 -3.29 -42.35 9.57
N ASP A 772 -3.86 -42.23 10.77
CA ASP A 772 -5.02 -43.00 11.22
C ASP A 772 -6.34 -42.44 10.66
N PHE A 773 -6.34 -41.17 10.27
CA PHE A 773 -7.51 -40.46 9.77
C PHE A 773 -7.10 -39.41 8.74
N VAL A 774 -7.77 -39.37 7.59
CA VAL A 774 -7.49 -38.40 6.52
C VAL A 774 -8.76 -37.62 6.18
N ILE A 775 -8.68 -36.31 6.26
CA ILE A 775 -9.76 -35.37 5.97
C ILE A 775 -9.47 -34.69 4.63
N GLY A 776 -10.38 -34.82 3.67
CA GLY A 776 -10.35 -34.08 2.40
C GLY A 776 -11.04 -32.73 2.52
N ALA A 777 -10.26 -31.65 2.57
CA ALA A 777 -10.74 -30.26 2.65
C ALA A 777 -10.51 -29.49 1.34
N THR A 778 -10.95 -30.09 0.23
CA THR A 778 -10.76 -29.59 -1.15
C THR A 778 -11.92 -28.73 -1.67
N GLY A 779 -12.87 -28.38 -0.80
CA GLY A 779 -14.06 -27.59 -1.10
C GLY A 779 -15.36 -28.39 -0.98
N ALA A 780 -16.47 -27.78 -1.37
CA ALA A 780 -17.80 -28.39 -1.45
C ALA A 780 -18.44 -28.11 -2.82
N SER A 781 -19.47 -28.86 -3.18
CA SER A 781 -20.18 -28.75 -4.45
C SER A 781 -21.66 -28.39 -4.26
N VAL A 782 -22.27 -27.89 -5.34
CA VAL A 782 -23.69 -27.52 -5.36
C VAL A 782 -24.50 -28.69 -5.87
N ASN A 783 -25.59 -29.03 -5.18
CA ASN A 783 -26.55 -30.03 -5.65
C ASN A 783 -27.52 -29.40 -6.67
N PRO A 784 -27.50 -29.83 -7.95
CA PRO A 784 -28.32 -29.20 -8.99
C PRO A 784 -29.81 -29.62 -8.96
N SER A 785 -30.19 -30.62 -8.15
CA SER A 785 -31.53 -31.24 -8.25
C SER A 785 -32.69 -30.26 -8.09
N LEU A 786 -32.55 -29.23 -7.25
CA LEU A 786 -33.60 -28.21 -7.09
C LEU A 786 -33.73 -27.34 -8.34
N PHE A 787 -32.61 -26.94 -8.95
CA PHE A 787 -32.60 -26.16 -10.19
C PHE A 787 -33.20 -26.92 -11.36
N GLU A 788 -32.88 -28.21 -11.46
CA GLU A 788 -33.43 -29.10 -12.49
C GLU A 788 -34.94 -29.27 -12.34
N LYS A 789 -35.40 -29.44 -11.10
CA LYS A 789 -36.84 -29.52 -10.80
C LYS A 789 -37.57 -28.21 -11.11
N PHE A 790 -36.92 -27.07 -10.91
CA PHE A 790 -37.45 -25.75 -11.27
C PHE A 790 -37.36 -25.46 -12.78
N GLY A 791 -36.68 -26.31 -13.55
CA GLY A 791 -36.50 -26.12 -15.00
C GLY A 791 -35.52 -25.01 -15.36
N LEU A 792 -34.59 -24.66 -14.46
CA LEU A 792 -33.61 -23.60 -14.72
C LEU A 792 -32.59 -24.04 -15.78
N ALA A 793 -32.20 -23.11 -16.66
CA ALA A 793 -31.08 -23.32 -17.57
C ALA A 793 -29.78 -23.46 -16.77
N LEU A 794 -28.98 -24.50 -17.07
CA LEU A 794 -27.72 -24.78 -16.39
C LEU A 794 -26.51 -24.67 -17.32
N ASP A 795 -25.35 -24.28 -16.79
CA ASP A 795 -24.07 -24.29 -17.49
C ASP A 795 -23.46 -25.71 -17.58
N GLU A 796 -22.31 -25.83 -18.23
CA GLU A 796 -21.58 -27.12 -18.35
C GLU A 796 -21.15 -27.72 -17.01
N ARG A 797 -21.08 -26.89 -15.96
CA ARG A 797 -20.77 -27.30 -14.59
C ARG A 797 -22.04 -27.56 -13.76
N ARG A 798 -23.21 -27.60 -14.40
CA ARG A 798 -24.54 -27.79 -13.80
C ARG A 798 -24.91 -26.71 -12.77
N ARG A 799 -24.40 -25.49 -12.95
CA ARG A 799 -24.77 -24.30 -12.15
C ARG A 799 -25.84 -23.51 -12.90
N PRO A 800 -26.74 -22.78 -12.20
CA PRO A 800 -27.78 -22.00 -12.86
C PRO A 800 -27.15 -20.87 -13.70
N GLN A 801 -27.64 -20.71 -14.92
CA GLN A 801 -27.35 -19.54 -15.75
C GLN A 801 -28.17 -18.37 -15.24
N LEU A 802 -27.52 -17.27 -14.89
CA LEU A 802 -28.15 -16.12 -14.25
C LEU A 802 -27.79 -14.82 -14.97
N SER A 803 -28.67 -13.83 -14.88
CA SER A 803 -28.40 -12.44 -15.27
C SER A 803 -27.44 -11.74 -14.29
N GLU A 804 -27.10 -10.47 -14.58
CA GLU A 804 -26.25 -9.64 -13.71
C GLU A 804 -26.86 -9.37 -12.33
N VAL A 805 -28.20 -9.40 -12.24
CA VAL A 805 -28.96 -9.28 -10.98
C VAL A 805 -29.34 -10.63 -10.38
N PHE A 806 -28.72 -11.70 -10.87
CA PHE A 806 -28.86 -13.07 -10.38
C PHE A 806 -30.26 -13.68 -10.56
N GLU A 807 -31.03 -13.16 -11.52
CA GLU A 807 -32.28 -13.78 -11.97
C GLU A 807 -31.97 -14.95 -12.91
N SER A 808 -32.68 -16.05 -12.75
CA SER A 808 -32.53 -17.25 -13.56
C SER A 808 -33.26 -17.14 -14.92
N SER A 809 -33.25 -18.23 -15.69
CA SER A 809 -34.07 -18.35 -16.90
C SER A 809 -35.58 -18.32 -16.62
N GLU A 810 -36.00 -18.57 -15.38
CA GLU A 810 -37.37 -18.44 -14.93
C GLU A 810 -37.61 -17.07 -14.30
N ALA A 811 -38.63 -16.36 -14.81
CA ALA A 811 -38.97 -15.01 -14.34
C ALA A 811 -39.28 -14.99 -12.83
N ASN A 812 -38.78 -13.95 -12.15
CA ASN A 812 -38.89 -13.72 -10.71
C ASN A 812 -38.28 -14.82 -9.82
N VAL A 813 -37.42 -15.68 -10.38
CA VAL A 813 -36.67 -16.68 -9.63
C VAL A 813 -35.20 -16.29 -9.61
N TYR A 814 -34.68 -16.01 -8.41
CA TYR A 814 -33.31 -15.56 -8.18
C TYR A 814 -32.49 -16.61 -7.42
N VAL A 815 -31.17 -16.63 -7.61
CA VAL A 815 -30.26 -17.55 -6.90
C VAL A 815 -29.10 -16.78 -6.27
N VAL A 816 -28.92 -16.95 -4.95
CA VAL A 816 -27.92 -16.20 -4.16
C VAL A 816 -27.04 -17.11 -3.31
N GLY A 817 -25.86 -16.62 -2.91
CA GLY A 817 -24.95 -17.34 -2.02
C GLY A 817 -24.25 -18.52 -2.70
N ASP A 818 -23.80 -19.49 -1.90
CA ASP A 818 -22.92 -20.55 -2.40
C ASP A 818 -23.56 -21.42 -3.49
N CYS A 819 -24.89 -21.55 -3.53
CA CYS A 819 -25.56 -22.32 -4.58
C CYS A 819 -25.52 -21.63 -5.96
N ARG A 820 -25.16 -20.34 -6.04
CA ARG A 820 -24.92 -19.63 -7.30
C ARG A 820 -23.55 -19.97 -7.93
N ARG A 821 -22.49 -19.98 -7.12
CA ARG A 821 -21.09 -20.00 -7.62
C ARG A 821 -20.19 -21.09 -7.05
N GLY A 822 -20.67 -21.87 -6.09
CA GLY A 822 -19.87 -22.74 -5.24
C GLY A 822 -19.49 -22.05 -3.92
N PRO A 823 -18.77 -22.76 -3.03
CA PRO A 823 -18.40 -22.25 -1.71
C PRO A 823 -17.69 -20.90 -1.79
N SER A 824 -18.19 -19.94 -1.04
CA SER A 824 -17.66 -18.58 -0.96
C SER A 824 -17.64 -18.10 0.50
N THR A 825 -17.56 -16.79 0.71
CA THR A 825 -17.55 -16.20 2.05
C THR A 825 -18.95 -15.78 2.49
N VAL A 826 -19.20 -15.74 3.80
CA VAL A 826 -20.47 -15.30 4.39
C VAL A 826 -20.91 -13.95 3.81
N VAL A 827 -20.03 -12.96 3.84
CA VAL A 827 -20.32 -11.60 3.36
C VAL A 827 -20.59 -11.54 1.86
N ALA A 828 -19.97 -12.42 1.05
CA ALA A 828 -20.22 -12.48 -0.39
C ALA A 828 -21.64 -12.99 -0.68
N ALA A 829 -22.15 -13.97 0.08
CA ALA A 829 -23.54 -14.43 -0.04
C ALA A 829 -24.56 -13.34 0.36
N MET A 830 -24.22 -12.53 1.37
CA MET A 830 -25.03 -11.37 1.76
C MET A 830 -25.04 -10.29 0.68
N GLY A 831 -23.89 -10.06 0.02
CA GLY A 831 -23.76 -9.16 -1.12
C GLY A 831 -24.66 -9.57 -2.30
N ASP A 832 -24.71 -10.87 -2.62
CA ASP A 832 -25.63 -11.39 -3.65
C ASP A 832 -27.09 -11.04 -3.35
N SER A 833 -27.44 -11.14 -2.07
CA SER A 833 -28.79 -10.89 -1.56
C SER A 833 -29.16 -9.41 -1.60
N ARG A 834 -28.19 -8.51 -1.38
CA ARG A 834 -28.37 -7.06 -1.53
C ARG A 834 -28.69 -6.70 -2.98
N THR A 835 -28.01 -7.29 -3.96
CA THR A 835 -28.30 -7.08 -5.38
C THR A 835 -29.73 -7.52 -5.73
N VAL A 836 -30.12 -8.72 -5.32
CA VAL A 836 -31.47 -9.25 -5.59
C VAL A 836 -32.56 -8.41 -4.90
N ALA A 837 -32.36 -8.04 -3.64
CA ALA A 837 -33.32 -7.21 -2.91
C ALA A 837 -33.53 -5.85 -3.59
N LYS A 838 -32.46 -5.18 -4.04
CA LYS A 838 -32.56 -3.92 -4.80
C LYS A 838 -33.37 -4.08 -6.08
N GLU A 839 -33.17 -5.17 -6.82
CA GLU A 839 -33.92 -5.42 -8.06
C GLU A 839 -35.41 -5.68 -7.79
N ILE A 840 -35.74 -6.51 -6.79
CA ILE A 840 -37.15 -6.77 -6.43
C ILE A 840 -37.84 -5.48 -5.97
N LEU A 841 -37.22 -4.70 -5.07
CA LEU A 841 -37.77 -3.41 -4.63
C LEU A 841 -37.98 -2.44 -5.80
N ARG A 842 -37.03 -2.38 -6.74
CA ARG A 842 -37.15 -1.57 -7.96
C ARG A 842 -38.34 -2.01 -8.83
N ARG A 843 -38.57 -3.32 -9.01
CA ARG A 843 -39.74 -3.84 -9.76
C ARG A 843 -41.06 -3.45 -9.12
N GLU A 844 -41.09 -3.45 -7.79
CA GLU A 844 -42.25 -3.06 -6.98
C GLU A 844 -42.43 -1.53 -6.84
N GLY A 845 -41.53 -0.73 -7.41
CA GLY A 845 -41.56 0.73 -7.27
C GLY A 845 -41.31 1.19 -5.83
N LEU A 846 -40.67 0.37 -5.00
CA LEU A 846 -40.31 0.66 -3.63
C LEU A 846 -38.90 1.25 -3.56
N ALA A 847 -38.75 2.30 -2.74
CA ALA A 847 -37.42 2.76 -2.35
C ALA A 847 -36.74 1.71 -1.47
N ASN A 848 -35.41 1.60 -1.59
CA ASN A 848 -34.60 0.80 -0.67
C ASN A 848 -33.97 1.70 0.40
N ASP A 849 -33.69 1.11 1.55
CA ASP A 849 -33.14 1.78 2.74
C ASP A 849 -31.62 1.65 2.88
N PHE A 850 -30.90 1.31 1.80
CA PHE A 850 -29.44 1.33 1.78
C PHE A 850 -28.91 2.77 1.70
N GLU A 851 -29.28 3.59 2.68
CA GLU A 851 -28.94 5.01 2.75
C GLU A 851 -27.48 5.23 3.13
N ARG A 852 -26.87 6.28 2.56
CA ARG A 852 -25.54 6.74 2.99
C ARG A 852 -25.70 7.57 4.26
N VAL A 853 -24.94 7.24 5.29
CA VAL A 853 -24.85 8.03 6.52
C VAL A 853 -23.60 8.88 6.45
N GLU A 854 -23.75 10.19 6.64
CA GLU A 854 -22.61 11.09 6.67
C GLU A 854 -22.09 11.22 8.09
N VAL A 855 -20.87 10.70 8.31
CA VAL A 855 -20.10 10.93 9.53
C VAL A 855 -18.91 11.81 9.15
N PRO A 856 -19.07 13.15 9.16
CA PRO A 856 -18.05 14.06 8.66
C PRO A 856 -16.79 13.98 9.54
N MET A 857 -15.63 14.07 8.89
CA MET A 857 -14.35 14.15 9.57
C MET A 857 -13.67 15.47 9.24
N GLU A 858 -13.15 16.12 10.26
CA GLU A 858 -12.42 17.36 10.06
C GLU A 858 -11.10 17.08 9.33
N GLN A 859 -10.82 17.81 8.25
CA GLN A 859 -9.56 17.72 7.50
C GLN A 859 -8.34 17.85 8.43
N SER A 860 -8.44 18.67 9.48
CA SER A 860 -7.37 18.86 10.46
C SER A 860 -7.04 17.60 11.27
N GLU A 861 -8.01 16.71 11.50
CA GLU A 861 -7.79 15.42 12.14
C GLU A 861 -7.13 14.43 11.18
N ILE A 862 -7.59 14.41 9.93
CA ILE A 862 -6.99 13.58 8.87
C ILE A 862 -5.54 13.98 8.61
N ASN A 863 -5.25 15.28 8.57
CA ASN A 863 -3.90 15.81 8.43
C ASN A 863 -2.97 15.31 9.55
N LYS A 864 -3.48 15.09 10.78
CA LYS A 864 -2.67 14.51 11.86
C LYS A 864 -2.32 13.04 11.59
N ARG A 865 -3.27 12.25 11.05
CA ARG A 865 -3.11 10.81 10.78
C ARG A 865 -2.24 10.50 9.56
N ARG A 866 -2.29 11.35 8.52
CA ARG A 866 -1.49 11.19 7.29
C ARG A 866 0.01 11.26 7.55
N GLY A 867 0.77 10.46 6.83
CA GLY A 867 2.23 10.33 7.02
C GLY A 867 2.68 9.72 8.35
N VAL A 868 1.80 9.08 9.12
CA VAL A 868 2.15 8.48 10.43
C VAL A 868 2.04 6.95 10.38
N LEU A 869 3.18 6.28 10.61
CA LEU A 869 3.25 4.83 10.80
C LEU A 869 2.85 4.46 12.23
N MET A 870 1.97 3.47 12.39
CA MET A 870 1.47 3.06 13.70
C MET A 870 1.17 1.56 13.72
N HIS A 871 1.49 0.91 14.85
CA HIS A 871 1.03 -0.46 15.09
C HIS A 871 -0.49 -0.51 15.26
N GLU A 872 -1.04 -1.72 15.14
CA GLU A 872 -2.43 -2.04 15.43
C GLU A 872 -2.83 -1.59 16.83
N ARG A 873 -4.10 -1.20 16.99
CA ARG A 873 -4.67 -0.78 18.28
C ARG A 873 -5.79 -1.73 18.68
N GLU A 874 -6.21 -1.58 19.92
CA GLU A 874 -7.39 -2.24 20.45
C GLU A 874 -8.66 -1.88 19.64
N ARG A 875 -9.61 -2.82 19.59
CA ARG A 875 -10.83 -2.73 18.76
C ARG A 875 -11.71 -1.49 19.00
N ASP A 876 -11.57 -0.83 20.16
CA ASP A 876 -12.28 0.41 20.49
C ASP A 876 -11.61 1.67 19.92
N THR A 877 -10.31 1.64 19.63
CA THR A 877 -9.53 2.79 19.16
C THR A 877 -8.84 2.57 17.82
N GLU A 878 -8.98 1.39 17.23
CA GLU A 878 -8.43 1.01 15.94
C GLU A 878 -8.93 1.91 14.79
N GLY A 879 -10.15 2.43 14.87
CA GLY A 879 -10.68 3.43 13.94
C GLY A 879 -9.86 4.73 13.84
N LEU A 880 -9.04 5.06 14.86
CA LEU A 880 -8.15 6.23 14.85
C LEU A 880 -6.99 6.12 13.85
N ARG A 881 -6.73 4.92 13.30
CA ARG A 881 -5.78 4.70 12.20
C ARG A 881 -6.42 4.90 10.81
N CYS A 882 -7.75 4.97 10.72
CA CYS A 882 -8.47 5.17 9.45
C CYS A 882 -8.13 6.53 8.82
N LEU A 883 -7.95 6.51 7.49
CA LEU A 883 -7.61 7.69 6.68
C LEU A 883 -8.83 8.35 6.01
N THR A 884 -10.01 7.72 6.09
CA THR A 884 -11.28 8.26 5.56
C THR A 884 -11.18 8.63 4.08
N CYS A 885 -10.73 7.65 3.28
CA CYS A 885 -10.34 7.85 1.89
C CYS A 885 -11.50 8.28 0.96
N ASP A 886 -12.74 8.09 1.39
CA ASP A 886 -13.96 8.56 0.70
C ASP A 886 -14.23 10.06 0.91
N GLN A 887 -13.71 10.66 1.98
CA GLN A 887 -13.80 12.11 2.21
C GLN A 887 -12.53 12.83 1.80
N PHE A 888 -11.36 12.21 2.03
CA PHE A 888 -10.06 12.79 1.70
C PHE A 888 -9.12 11.69 1.21
N CYS A 889 -9.03 11.47 -0.10
CA CYS A 889 -8.09 10.50 -0.67
C CYS A 889 -6.69 11.09 -0.83
N GLU A 890 -6.49 12.05 -1.75
CA GLU A 890 -5.21 12.74 -2.05
C GLU A 890 -3.93 11.87 -2.10
N ILE A 891 -4.04 10.54 -2.23
CA ILE A 891 -2.87 9.64 -2.16
C ILE A 891 -1.90 9.93 -3.30
N CYS A 892 -2.42 10.19 -4.50
CA CYS A 892 -1.62 10.51 -5.68
C CYS A 892 -0.77 11.78 -5.51
N LYS A 893 -1.25 12.75 -4.73
CA LYS A 893 -0.49 13.95 -4.31
C LYS A 893 0.61 13.55 -3.34
N GLU A 894 0.34 12.70 -2.34
CA GLU A 894 1.34 12.31 -1.35
C GLU A 894 2.51 11.50 -1.93
N VAL A 895 2.21 10.55 -2.81
CA VAL A 895 3.21 9.60 -3.37
C VAL A 895 3.94 10.13 -4.59
N CYS A 896 3.49 11.24 -5.18
CA CYS A 896 4.17 11.83 -6.33
C CYS A 896 5.48 12.47 -5.86
N PRO A 897 6.65 11.91 -6.24
CA PRO A 897 7.93 12.46 -5.80
C PRO A 897 8.13 13.88 -6.30
N ASN A 898 7.69 14.18 -7.54
CA ASN A 898 7.90 15.46 -8.19
C ASN A 898 6.80 16.50 -7.90
N ARG A 899 5.78 16.14 -7.11
CA ARG A 899 4.64 17.02 -6.76
C ARG A 899 3.76 17.44 -7.96
N ALA A 900 3.75 16.65 -9.04
CA ALA A 900 2.94 16.89 -10.24
C ALA A 900 1.43 16.70 -10.04
N ASN A 901 0.99 16.00 -8.99
CA ASN A 901 -0.44 15.93 -8.64
C ASN A 901 -0.74 16.90 -7.50
N VAL A 902 -1.62 17.86 -7.75
CA VAL A 902 -2.03 18.91 -6.81
C VAL A 902 -3.50 18.71 -6.44
N ALA A 903 -3.84 18.90 -5.17
CA ALA A 903 -5.23 18.96 -4.74
C ALA A 903 -5.66 20.43 -4.68
N ILE A 904 -6.76 20.78 -5.35
CA ILE A 904 -7.32 22.13 -5.41
C ILE A 904 -8.78 22.10 -4.96
N SER A 905 -9.22 23.14 -4.27
CA SER A 905 -10.63 23.30 -3.88
C SER A 905 -11.44 23.80 -5.06
N VAL A 906 -12.50 23.07 -5.44
CA VAL A 906 -13.36 23.43 -6.59
C VAL A 906 -14.83 23.29 -6.18
N PRO A 907 -15.51 24.40 -5.84
CA PRO A 907 -16.92 24.36 -5.45
C PRO A 907 -17.82 23.79 -6.55
N GLY A 908 -18.87 23.07 -6.14
CA GLY A 908 -19.89 22.53 -7.06
C GLY A 908 -19.72 21.05 -7.44
N PHE A 909 -18.61 20.43 -7.03
CA PHE A 909 -18.40 18.98 -7.14
C PHE A 909 -18.83 18.23 -5.86
N GLU A 910 -18.97 16.90 -5.94
CA GLU A 910 -19.30 16.08 -4.75
C GLU A 910 -18.16 16.12 -3.73
N ASN A 911 -16.92 16.06 -4.21
CA ASN A 911 -15.73 16.25 -3.41
C ASN A 911 -15.26 17.70 -3.55
N LEU A 912 -15.07 18.38 -2.43
CA LEU A 912 -14.56 19.76 -2.46
C LEU A 912 -13.17 19.83 -3.12
N HIS A 913 -12.30 18.88 -2.82
CA HIS A 913 -10.96 18.82 -3.40
C HIS A 913 -10.95 17.96 -4.66
N GLN A 914 -10.46 18.54 -5.75
CA GLN A 914 -10.21 17.87 -7.02
C GLN A 914 -8.71 17.71 -7.24
N ILE A 915 -8.32 16.69 -8.02
CA ILE A 915 -6.91 16.46 -8.37
C ILE A 915 -6.62 17.07 -9.73
N LEU A 916 -5.72 18.05 -9.75
CA LEU A 916 -5.12 18.62 -10.96
C LEU A 916 -3.75 17.98 -11.19
N HIS A 917 -3.52 17.48 -12.40
CA HIS A 917 -2.20 17.03 -12.83
C HIS A 917 -1.45 18.18 -13.52
N VAL A 918 -0.19 18.42 -13.17
CA VAL A 918 0.67 19.44 -13.80
C VAL A 918 1.72 18.71 -14.63
N ASP A 919 1.53 18.73 -15.95
CA ASP A 919 2.28 17.88 -16.90
C ASP A 919 3.79 18.16 -16.84
N GLY A 920 4.18 19.45 -16.87
CA GLY A 920 5.59 19.87 -16.85
C GLY A 920 6.37 19.52 -15.57
N MET A 921 5.74 18.97 -14.54
CA MET A 921 6.43 18.45 -13.34
C MET A 921 6.54 16.90 -13.35
N CYS A 922 5.89 16.23 -14.30
CA CYS A 922 5.79 14.79 -14.37
C CYS A 922 6.93 14.18 -15.21
N ASN A 923 7.47 13.05 -14.76
CA ASN A 923 8.40 12.21 -15.55
C ASN A 923 7.82 10.83 -15.83
N GLU A 924 6.51 10.67 -15.66
CA GLU A 924 5.80 9.39 -15.80
C GLU A 924 6.40 8.24 -14.98
N CYS A 925 6.97 8.51 -13.79
CA CYS A 925 7.53 7.43 -12.96
C CYS A 925 6.52 6.33 -12.60
N GLY A 926 5.22 6.58 -12.72
CA GLY A 926 4.15 5.60 -12.52
C GLY A 926 3.68 5.44 -11.07
N ASN A 927 4.42 5.97 -10.10
CA ASN A 927 4.19 5.71 -8.67
C ASN A 927 2.78 6.12 -8.19
N CYS A 928 2.22 7.22 -8.71
CA CYS A 928 0.84 7.61 -8.38
C CYS A 928 -0.22 6.63 -8.94
N GLY A 929 0.09 5.95 -10.05
CA GLY A 929 -0.72 4.87 -10.62
C GLY A 929 -0.77 3.66 -9.71
N THR A 930 0.38 3.23 -9.18
CA THR A 930 0.50 2.12 -8.21
C THR A 930 -0.46 2.29 -7.04
N PHE A 931 -0.55 3.50 -6.49
CA PHE A 931 -1.34 3.78 -5.30
C PHE A 931 -2.74 4.36 -5.56
N CYS A 932 -3.20 4.46 -6.79
CA CYS A 932 -4.59 4.82 -7.04
C CYS A 932 -5.52 3.67 -6.60
N PRO A 933 -6.61 3.91 -5.84
CA PRO A 933 -7.56 2.85 -5.49
C PRO A 933 -8.41 2.37 -6.69
N HIS A 934 -8.44 3.15 -7.76
CA HIS A 934 -9.09 2.82 -9.03
C HIS A 934 -8.14 2.04 -9.95
N ALA A 935 -8.69 1.43 -10.99
CA ALA A 935 -7.94 0.81 -12.07
C ALA A 935 -7.19 1.83 -12.97
N GLY A 936 -7.21 3.13 -12.64
CA GLY A 936 -6.59 4.20 -13.41
C GLY A 936 -5.19 4.63 -12.96
N LEU A 937 -4.65 5.59 -13.70
CA LEU A 937 -3.33 6.19 -13.63
C LEU A 937 -3.49 7.71 -13.47
N PRO A 938 -3.31 8.29 -12.26
CA PRO A 938 -3.56 9.71 -12.04
C PRO A 938 -2.75 10.66 -12.94
N TYR A 939 -1.55 10.28 -13.36
CA TYR A 939 -0.74 11.06 -14.29
C TYR A 939 -1.22 11.04 -15.76
N LYS A 940 -2.19 10.19 -16.09
CA LYS A 940 -2.82 10.08 -17.43
C LYS A 940 -4.29 10.50 -17.42
N ASP A 941 -5.02 10.06 -16.39
CA ASP A 941 -6.48 10.12 -16.39
C ASP A 941 -7.04 11.41 -15.74
N LYS A 942 -6.20 12.20 -15.07
CA LYS A 942 -6.64 13.42 -14.37
C LYS A 942 -6.58 14.66 -15.24
N PHE A 943 -7.43 15.63 -14.88
CA PHE A 943 -7.50 16.90 -15.57
C PHE A 943 -6.14 17.58 -15.50
N THR A 944 -5.58 17.86 -16.66
CA THR A 944 -4.17 18.22 -16.80
C THR A 944 -4.01 19.70 -17.12
N LEU A 945 -3.16 20.39 -16.37
CA LEU A 945 -2.64 21.71 -16.67
C LEU A 945 -1.31 21.57 -17.42
N TYR A 946 -1.24 22.22 -18.57
CA TYR A 946 -0.04 22.32 -19.38
C TYR A 946 0.59 23.71 -19.20
N TRP A 947 1.91 23.74 -19.01
CA TRP A 947 2.67 24.98 -18.91
C TRP A 947 3.09 25.51 -20.26
N THR A 948 3.43 24.62 -21.18
CA THR A 948 3.90 24.98 -22.53
C THR A 948 3.06 24.30 -23.62
N ARG A 949 3.22 24.80 -24.85
CA ARG A 949 2.63 24.17 -26.03
C ARG A 949 3.23 22.79 -26.29
N ASP A 950 4.53 22.61 -26.03
CA ASP A 950 5.19 21.31 -26.19
C ASP A 950 4.59 20.27 -25.23
N ASP A 951 4.39 20.62 -23.95
CA ASP A 951 3.73 19.74 -22.97
C ASP A 951 2.33 19.32 -23.46
N PHE A 952 1.58 20.30 -23.99
CA PHE A 952 0.26 20.04 -24.54
C PHE A 952 0.34 19.08 -25.74
N GLU A 953 1.24 19.32 -26.69
CA GLU A 953 1.35 18.56 -27.94
C GLU A 953 1.90 17.14 -27.73
N ASP A 954 2.80 16.96 -26.77
CA ASP A 954 3.36 15.65 -26.45
C ASP A 954 2.41 14.78 -25.63
N SER A 955 1.38 15.34 -25.00
CA SER A 955 0.42 14.66 -24.12
C SER A 955 -0.93 14.39 -24.79
N ASP A 956 -1.62 13.32 -24.37
CA ASP A 956 -2.98 12.98 -24.78
C ASP A 956 -4.02 13.19 -23.66
N ASN A 957 -3.61 13.68 -22.49
CA ASN A 957 -4.49 13.87 -21.35
C ASN A 957 -5.57 14.95 -21.62
N ALA A 958 -6.75 14.76 -21.03
CA ALA A 958 -7.78 15.79 -21.00
C ALA A 958 -7.34 16.95 -20.10
N GLY A 959 -7.40 18.18 -20.60
CA GLY A 959 -6.74 19.30 -19.93
C GLY A 959 -6.74 20.61 -20.68
N PHE A 960 -5.95 21.56 -20.21
CA PHE A 960 -5.89 22.91 -20.77
C PHE A 960 -4.48 23.54 -20.70
N LEU A 961 -4.18 24.35 -21.70
CA LEU A 961 -3.07 25.30 -21.76
C LEU A 961 -3.66 26.71 -21.82
N LYS A 962 -3.25 27.59 -20.91
CA LYS A 962 -3.64 29.01 -20.97
C LYS A 962 -2.83 29.71 -22.06
N LEU A 963 -3.52 30.37 -23.00
CA LEU A 963 -2.89 31.11 -24.11
C LEU A 963 -2.86 32.62 -23.84
N ASP A 964 -3.94 33.17 -23.31
CA ASP A 964 -4.10 34.59 -22.98
C ASP A 964 -5.21 34.75 -21.92
N ASP A 965 -5.56 35.98 -21.56
CA ASP A 965 -6.73 36.27 -20.74
C ASP A 965 -8.01 35.74 -21.40
N ASP A 966 -8.76 34.93 -20.66
CA ASP A 966 -9.95 34.22 -21.12
C ASP A 966 -9.78 33.45 -22.45
N LYS A 967 -8.57 32.96 -22.73
CA LYS A 967 -8.28 32.17 -23.93
C LYS A 967 -7.43 30.95 -23.61
N TYR A 968 -7.96 29.76 -23.93
CA TYR A 968 -7.35 28.48 -23.60
C TYR A 968 -7.32 27.55 -24.82
N LEU A 969 -6.29 26.72 -24.90
CA LEU A 969 -6.26 25.54 -25.75
C LEU A 969 -6.62 24.33 -24.89
N LEU A 970 -7.62 23.56 -25.28
CA LEU A 970 -8.16 22.45 -24.50
C LEU A 970 -8.09 21.14 -25.27
N ARG A 971 -7.96 20.04 -24.52
CA ARG A 971 -8.14 18.67 -24.99
C ARG A 971 -9.26 18.01 -24.16
N ASP A 972 -10.27 17.45 -24.83
CA ASP A 972 -11.32 16.68 -24.15
C ASP A 972 -10.93 15.21 -23.95
N SER A 973 -11.77 14.45 -23.25
CA SER A 973 -11.57 13.01 -23.00
C SER A 973 -11.64 12.14 -24.27
N ASN A 974 -12.08 12.69 -25.42
CA ASN A 974 -12.05 12.03 -26.71
C ASN A 974 -10.83 12.45 -27.54
N THR A 975 -9.85 13.14 -26.93
CA THR A 975 -8.62 13.68 -27.54
C THR A 975 -8.85 14.79 -28.57
N GLN A 976 -10.05 15.38 -28.62
CA GLN A 976 -10.32 16.51 -29.51
C GLN A 976 -9.72 17.80 -28.95
N VAL A 977 -9.03 18.53 -29.82
CA VAL A 977 -8.36 19.80 -29.48
C VAL A 977 -9.18 20.99 -29.97
N PHE A 978 -9.33 22.02 -29.14
CA PHE A 978 -10.04 23.25 -29.48
C PHE A 978 -9.62 24.46 -28.65
N GLU A 979 -9.88 25.65 -29.17
CA GLU A 979 -9.73 26.90 -28.41
C GLU A 979 -11.09 27.35 -27.85
N SER A 980 -11.11 27.84 -26.61
CA SER A 980 -12.32 28.37 -25.97
C SER A 980 -11.93 29.42 -24.93
N GLY A 981 -12.84 30.34 -24.60
CA GLY A 981 -12.82 31.05 -23.32
C GLY A 981 -13.67 30.33 -22.26
N ILE A 982 -13.60 30.80 -21.01
CA ILE A 982 -14.45 30.34 -19.89
C ILE A 982 -15.52 31.36 -19.50
N ARG A 983 -15.30 32.66 -19.81
CA ARG A 983 -16.25 33.76 -19.57
C ARG A 983 -16.93 34.18 -20.88
N ASP A 984 -16.14 34.52 -21.88
CA ASP A 984 -16.55 34.96 -23.20
C ASP A 984 -16.15 33.94 -24.28
N ASN A 985 -16.80 33.96 -25.45
CA ASN A 985 -16.47 33.10 -26.59
C ASN A 985 -16.32 31.60 -26.26
N ARG A 986 -17.17 31.09 -25.36
CA ARG A 986 -17.18 29.69 -24.94
C ARG A 986 -17.58 28.79 -26.11
N ASP A 987 -16.71 27.85 -26.47
CA ASP A 987 -16.98 26.79 -27.44
C ASP A 987 -18.05 25.83 -26.89
N GLU A 988 -18.90 25.29 -27.76
CA GLU A 988 -19.99 24.39 -27.38
C GLU A 988 -19.51 23.08 -26.75
N ARG A 989 -18.26 22.67 -27.02
CA ARG A 989 -17.62 21.48 -26.43
C ARG A 989 -17.14 21.69 -25.00
N MET A 990 -17.08 22.94 -24.54
CA MET A 990 -16.56 23.27 -23.22
C MET A 990 -17.52 22.78 -22.12
N LEU A 991 -17.07 21.82 -21.30
CA LEU A 991 -17.87 21.26 -20.20
C LEU A 991 -17.86 22.16 -18.96
N ASP A 992 -18.94 22.16 -18.18
CA ASP A 992 -19.02 22.96 -16.94
C ASP A 992 -17.94 22.58 -15.92
N GLY A 993 -17.57 21.30 -15.84
CA GLY A 993 -16.46 20.86 -14.99
C GLY A 993 -15.11 21.44 -15.42
N PHE A 994 -14.88 21.63 -16.73
CA PHE A 994 -13.65 22.26 -17.24
C PHE A 994 -13.63 23.73 -16.82
N VAL A 995 -14.76 24.43 -16.98
CA VAL A 995 -14.90 25.82 -16.56
C VAL A 995 -14.64 25.97 -15.06
N ALA A 996 -15.23 25.11 -14.23
CA ALA A 996 -15.05 25.16 -12.78
C ALA A 996 -13.58 24.95 -12.37
N MET A 997 -12.92 23.93 -12.94
CA MET A 997 -11.50 23.67 -12.67
C MET A 997 -10.59 24.82 -13.09
N ILE A 998 -10.77 25.34 -14.30
CA ILE A 998 -9.95 26.45 -14.81
C ILE A 998 -10.20 27.72 -13.98
N THR A 999 -11.47 28.00 -13.63
CA THR A 999 -11.83 29.16 -12.79
C THR A 999 -11.15 29.07 -11.42
N ALA A 1000 -11.22 27.92 -10.75
CA ALA A 1000 -10.53 27.72 -9.48
C ALA A 1000 -9.01 27.92 -9.62
N VAL A 1001 -8.41 27.41 -10.70
CA VAL A 1001 -6.97 27.62 -10.95
C VAL A 1001 -6.64 29.10 -11.18
N GLU A 1002 -7.47 29.86 -11.89
CA GLU A 1002 -7.21 31.29 -12.13
C GLU A 1002 -7.38 32.15 -10.87
N GLU A 1003 -8.45 31.89 -10.10
CA GLU A 1003 -8.87 32.75 -8.99
C GLU A 1003 -8.14 32.41 -7.70
N ASP A 1004 -8.05 31.12 -7.38
CA ASP A 1004 -7.57 30.64 -6.09
C ASP A 1004 -6.15 30.05 -6.18
N TYR A 1005 -5.72 29.52 -7.33
CA TYR A 1005 -4.41 28.90 -7.49
C TYR A 1005 -3.53 29.51 -8.61
N PRO A 1006 -3.45 30.84 -8.76
CA PRO A 1006 -2.79 31.48 -9.91
C PRO A 1006 -1.28 31.19 -10.01
N TRP A 1007 -0.64 30.73 -8.93
CA TRP A 1007 0.77 30.31 -8.96
C TRP A 1007 1.00 29.03 -9.78
N LEU A 1008 -0.04 28.21 -10.00
CA LEU A 1008 0.05 27.01 -10.84
C LEU A 1008 0.22 27.35 -12.33
N LEU A 1009 -0.28 28.52 -12.76
CA LEU A 1009 -0.21 28.99 -14.15
C LEU A 1009 1.11 29.69 -14.49
N GLN A 1010 1.89 30.08 -13.47
CA GLN A 1010 3.11 30.84 -13.65
C GLN A 1010 4.25 29.90 -14.00
N TYR A 1011 4.50 29.62 -15.27
CA TYR A 1011 5.74 29.00 -15.71
C TYR A 1011 6.59 30.02 -16.45
N SER A 1012 7.78 30.29 -15.91
CA SER A 1012 8.82 31.02 -16.60
C SER A 1012 9.95 30.05 -16.90
N GLU A 1013 10.25 29.83 -18.18
CA GLU A 1013 11.43 29.05 -18.55
C GLU A 1013 12.67 29.62 -17.84
N PRO A 1014 13.51 28.76 -17.24
CA PRO A 1014 14.84 29.20 -16.82
C PRO A 1014 15.52 29.87 -18.00
N VAL A 1015 16.08 31.07 -17.81
CA VAL A 1015 16.74 31.82 -18.89
C VAL A 1015 17.76 30.90 -19.56
N ALA A 1016 17.58 30.60 -20.85
CA ALA A 1016 18.46 29.70 -21.59
C ALA A 1016 19.91 30.19 -21.47
N ARG A 1017 20.73 29.46 -20.71
CA ARG A 1017 22.16 29.75 -20.56
C ARG A 1017 22.91 28.95 -21.61
N VAL A 1018 23.51 29.68 -22.55
CA VAL A 1018 24.39 29.17 -23.62
C VAL A 1018 25.63 28.53 -23.04
#